data_AF-A0A355F1V2-F1
#
_entry.id   AF-A0A355F1V2-F1
#
_cell.length_a   1.000
_cell.length_b   1.000
_cell.length_c   1.000
_cell.angle_alpha   90.00
_cell.angle_beta   90.00
_cell.angle_gamma   90.00
#
_symmetry.space_group_name_H-M   'P 1'
#
loop_
_entity.id
_entity.type
_entity.pdbx_description
1 polymer ?
#
loop_
_entity_poly.entity_id
_entity_poly.type
_entity_poly.pdbx_seq_one_letter_code
_entity_poly.pdbx_strand_id
1 'polypeptide(L)'
;MGRSTRELRASLLIGLCCFLVYNANRRAISAGDCYPARYLPFAIWQHQTVLLDPIVPLTAQGRGEAAFWMVPVSGGHTISLYPVVLPVLLAPLYLPAAGFLRMQGWPEARQDHVARIMEKLSASLVAALSAALLYRLLRRRAEEPVALLLTFAYAFGTTTWVIGSQALWQHGMAELLIIGALLLLTGPCSTPRVLAAGLLCGLIAGNRPPDAILAAALGAYGLFWAGRRAAWLAVAAALPVGMVLLYNLGAAGHIAGGYGLMARAHHLQHDLPAGLAGLLFSPTRGLFVFSPFLLFLPLVGRHLPRDRGERGLTLALGIGVVLQILLYAKTDWRGGMSWGPRYMTDLLPLLLWMLSPVVASLRRFGRLCFLLAVGVAVAIEAIGAFWYTGRADKAFLAEDRGHGTMTAAWDWRNAPFVASLQQGLAPADLLIEMRGTLDALEAGGRAVSRVTAGQEVVAAGWALAGDATPWQVAVVLDGRQTFATPTFLDRPDVRETLGTASPAGWRIPLDTTGLAPGEHRLTVLAWASEKGQGRFLAERTLTVRAPSADDDLDEGFRTAAARLREHQQGPGYWLTSFTSAPRFAEPHQEMNTFLTAFLLDLLEPVAVSGGLGESVQRARRHLTDQIEADGLVRYHGRPDGPTIGTLGCVITPDTDDTALVWRLAPDPDRSRLPAALATLDRYRTGEGLYRTWLAPREAYRCLDPGGDPNPTDLTIQMHLLLLLAETKPEAGRALCKALRPVAGQDRLWVYYEKAPLVPLLRLPDLRSAGCALELPASRKRTAVPGQEIWVSVVRLLGEDAAASAEARAVLRQLAVNDFALVRAAPPLLYHNDLTATVPRYYWSEDAGYALWLRLYEKYADPGLSRHGG
;
A
#
# COMPACT_ATOMS: atom_id res chain seq x y z
N MET A 1 25.07 -63.00 -12.39
CA MET A 1 23.81 -62.22 -12.29
C MET A 1 23.61 -61.47 -10.96
N GLY A 2 24.13 -61.92 -9.81
CA GLY A 2 23.81 -61.30 -8.50
C GLY A 2 24.28 -59.85 -8.23
N ARG A 3 25.43 -59.40 -8.77
CA ARG A 3 26.01 -58.08 -8.43
C ARG A 3 25.25 -56.90 -9.07
N SER A 4 24.89 -57.00 -10.35
CA SER A 4 24.14 -55.97 -11.07
C SER A 4 22.74 -55.75 -10.49
N THR A 5 22.04 -56.85 -10.15
CA THR A 5 20.71 -56.77 -9.52
C THR A 5 20.76 -56.16 -8.12
N ARG A 6 21.82 -56.46 -7.34
CA ARG A 6 22.01 -55.86 -6.01
C ARG A 6 22.26 -54.36 -6.08
N GLU A 7 23.10 -53.91 -7.01
CA GLU A 7 23.38 -52.49 -7.23
C GLU A 7 22.14 -51.72 -7.71
N LEU A 8 21.32 -52.32 -8.57
CA LEU A 8 20.04 -51.75 -8.99
C LEU A 8 19.07 -51.61 -7.81
N ARG A 9 18.93 -52.64 -6.97
CA ARG A 9 18.08 -52.59 -5.76
C ARG A 9 18.53 -51.49 -4.79
N ALA A 10 19.83 -51.37 -4.55
CA ALA A 10 20.39 -50.32 -3.69
C ALA A 10 20.10 -48.92 -4.27
N SER A 11 20.28 -48.73 -5.56
CA SER A 11 19.96 -47.47 -6.26
C SER A 11 18.48 -47.08 -6.11
N LEU A 12 17.56 -48.05 -6.30
CA LEU A 12 16.12 -47.81 -6.12
C LEU A 12 15.75 -47.48 -4.67
N LEU A 13 16.36 -48.17 -3.69
CA LEU A 13 16.15 -47.89 -2.27
C LEU A 13 16.67 -46.49 -1.90
N ILE A 14 17.84 -46.08 -2.41
CA ILE A 14 18.35 -44.72 -2.22
C ILE A 14 17.35 -43.70 -2.77
N GLY A 15 16.87 -43.89 -4.00
CA GLY A 15 15.86 -43.02 -4.60
C GLY A 15 14.60 -42.93 -3.75
N LEU A 16 14.06 -44.06 -3.31
CA LEU A 16 12.88 -44.09 -2.44
C LEU A 16 13.11 -43.36 -1.11
N CYS A 17 14.23 -43.63 -0.44
CA CYS A 17 14.58 -42.95 0.81
C CYS A 17 14.72 -41.43 0.61
N CYS A 18 15.41 -40.99 -0.45
CA CYS A 18 15.53 -39.57 -0.77
C CYS A 18 14.15 -38.95 -1.03
N PHE A 19 13.30 -39.61 -1.83
CA PHE A 19 11.95 -39.14 -2.12
C PHE A 19 11.10 -38.95 -0.85
N LEU A 20 11.15 -39.91 0.08
CA LEU A 20 10.45 -39.82 1.36
C LEU A 20 10.99 -38.68 2.24
N VAL A 21 12.32 -38.56 2.37
CA VAL A 21 12.95 -37.49 3.18
C VAL A 21 12.68 -36.11 2.58
N TYR A 22 12.79 -35.95 1.27
CA TYR A 22 12.55 -34.68 0.58
C TYR A 22 11.11 -34.19 0.77
N ASN A 23 10.14 -35.09 0.94
CA ASN A 23 8.74 -34.77 1.19
C ASN A 23 8.35 -34.67 2.68
N ALA A 24 9.27 -35.00 3.61
CA ALA A 24 8.97 -35.05 5.05
C ALA A 24 8.55 -33.70 5.64
N ASN A 25 8.98 -32.59 5.04
CA ASN A 25 8.60 -31.24 5.49
C ASN A 25 7.17 -30.82 5.10
N ARG A 26 6.51 -31.57 4.19
CA ARG A 26 5.13 -31.29 3.72
C ARG A 26 4.90 -29.84 3.30
N ARG A 27 5.90 -29.26 2.62
CA ARG A 27 5.88 -27.88 2.08
C ARG A 27 6.71 -27.81 0.80
N ALA A 28 6.44 -26.79 -0.01
CA ALA A 28 7.30 -26.40 -1.11
C ALA A 28 8.20 -25.22 -0.69
N ILE A 29 9.45 -25.21 -1.12
CA ILE A 29 10.37 -24.07 -0.94
C ILE A 29 10.54 -23.39 -2.31
N SER A 30 9.45 -22.76 -2.74
CA SER A 30 9.32 -22.15 -4.07
C SER A 30 9.69 -20.68 -4.07
N ALA A 31 10.13 -20.20 -5.23
CA ALA A 31 10.17 -18.78 -5.57
C ALA A 31 9.39 -18.52 -6.87
N GLY A 32 9.36 -17.27 -7.31
CA GLY A 32 8.72 -16.87 -8.58
C GLY A 32 9.30 -17.62 -9.78
N ASP A 33 10.59 -17.93 -9.74
CA ASP A 33 11.33 -18.68 -10.76
C ASP A 33 10.71 -20.05 -11.09
N CYS A 34 9.98 -20.66 -10.14
CA CYS A 34 9.38 -21.98 -10.30
C CYS A 34 7.96 -21.92 -10.90
N TYR A 35 7.29 -20.77 -10.86
CA TYR A 35 5.86 -20.69 -11.22
C TYR A 35 5.60 -21.06 -12.69
N PRO A 36 6.37 -20.60 -13.69
CA PRO A 36 6.16 -21.06 -15.06
C PRO A 36 6.30 -22.59 -15.18
N ALA A 37 7.31 -23.19 -14.56
CA ALA A 37 7.52 -24.64 -14.59
C ALA A 37 6.41 -25.41 -13.85
N ARG A 38 5.79 -24.80 -12.83
CA ARG A 38 4.65 -25.34 -12.09
C ARG A 38 3.38 -25.38 -12.93
N TYR A 39 3.04 -24.30 -13.65
CA TYR A 39 1.74 -24.15 -14.32
C TYR A 39 1.74 -24.55 -15.80
N LEU A 40 2.85 -24.38 -16.54
CA LEU A 40 2.93 -24.73 -17.97
C LEU A 40 2.55 -26.19 -18.29
N PRO A 41 2.88 -27.21 -17.48
CA PRO A 41 2.39 -28.56 -17.71
C PRO A 41 0.87 -28.66 -17.83
N PHE A 42 0.12 -27.87 -17.05
CA PHE A 42 -1.34 -27.81 -17.18
C PHE A 42 -1.78 -27.09 -18.45
N ALA A 43 -1.12 -26.00 -18.85
CA ALA A 43 -1.39 -25.35 -20.12
C ALA A 43 -1.16 -26.27 -21.33
N ILE A 44 -0.13 -27.11 -21.28
CA ILE A 44 0.13 -28.13 -22.30
C ILE A 44 -1.04 -29.12 -22.39
N TRP A 45 -1.51 -29.65 -21.25
CA TRP A 45 -2.60 -30.64 -21.23
C TRP A 45 -3.99 -30.06 -21.51
N GLN A 46 -4.26 -28.84 -21.05
CA GLN A 46 -5.58 -28.23 -21.12
C GLN A 46 -5.76 -27.41 -22.41
N HIS A 47 -4.73 -26.66 -22.80
CA HIS A 47 -4.80 -25.65 -23.86
C HIS A 47 -3.88 -25.96 -25.05
N GLN A 48 -3.12 -27.06 -25.00
CA GLN A 48 -2.20 -27.48 -26.08
C GLN A 48 -1.17 -26.40 -26.45
N THR A 49 -0.76 -25.61 -25.46
CA THR A 49 0.16 -24.48 -25.65
C THR A 49 1.32 -24.50 -24.67
N VAL A 50 2.42 -23.90 -25.07
CA VAL A 50 3.62 -23.63 -24.25
C VAL A 50 3.76 -22.13 -23.94
N LEU A 51 2.73 -21.34 -24.24
CA LEU A 51 2.62 -19.93 -23.87
C LEU A 51 1.89 -19.80 -22.52
N LEU A 52 2.12 -18.70 -21.81
CA LEU A 52 1.49 -18.45 -20.52
C LEU A 52 0.09 -17.84 -20.65
N ASP A 53 -0.32 -17.39 -21.85
CA ASP A 53 -1.58 -16.68 -22.10
C ASP A 53 -2.81 -17.22 -21.35
N PRO A 54 -3.15 -18.54 -21.41
CA PRO A 54 -4.35 -19.05 -20.75
C PRO A 54 -4.21 -19.19 -19.23
N ILE A 55 -3.00 -19.04 -18.67
CA ILE A 55 -2.68 -19.26 -17.26
C ILE A 55 -1.96 -18.06 -16.64
N VAL A 56 -2.10 -16.86 -17.23
CA VAL A 56 -1.50 -15.62 -16.73
C VAL A 56 -1.91 -15.33 -15.28
N PRO A 57 -3.21 -15.36 -14.88
CA PRO A 57 -3.61 -15.06 -13.51
C PRO A 57 -2.95 -15.99 -12.48
N LEU A 58 -3.00 -17.29 -12.76
CA LEU A 58 -2.38 -18.33 -11.93
C LEU A 58 -0.86 -18.18 -11.87
N THR A 59 -0.19 -17.91 -12.99
CA THR A 59 1.27 -17.81 -13.03
C THR A 59 1.77 -16.52 -12.40
N ALA A 60 1.01 -15.43 -12.50
CA ALA A 60 1.33 -14.14 -11.90
C ALA A 60 1.23 -14.17 -10.38
N GLN A 61 0.39 -15.05 -9.81
CA GLN A 61 0.14 -15.16 -8.37
C GLN A 61 -0.17 -13.80 -7.75
N GLY A 62 -0.99 -13.01 -8.46
CA GLY A 62 -1.39 -11.67 -8.04
C GLY A 62 -0.34 -10.56 -8.24
N ARG A 63 0.87 -10.85 -8.75
CA ARG A 63 1.92 -9.81 -8.91
C ARG A 63 1.82 -8.99 -10.19
N GLY A 64 1.01 -9.41 -11.17
CA GLY A 64 0.78 -8.66 -12.41
C GLY A 64 2.07 -8.27 -13.11
N GLU A 65 2.23 -6.99 -13.44
CA GLU A 65 3.45 -6.45 -14.04
C GLU A 65 4.72 -6.66 -13.18
N ALA A 66 4.57 -6.83 -11.85
CA ALA A 66 5.70 -7.14 -10.96
C ALA A 66 6.12 -8.62 -11.00
N ALA A 67 5.42 -9.49 -11.75
CA ALA A 67 5.77 -10.89 -11.96
C ALA A 67 6.95 -11.02 -12.94
N PHE A 68 8.17 -10.71 -12.50
CA PHE A 68 9.37 -10.69 -13.35
C PHE A 68 9.69 -11.99 -14.12
N TRP A 69 9.10 -13.12 -13.71
CA TRP A 69 9.23 -14.41 -14.39
C TRP A 69 8.32 -14.56 -15.61
N MET A 70 7.46 -13.57 -15.87
CA MET A 70 6.58 -13.47 -17.04
C MET A 70 7.07 -12.34 -17.92
N VAL A 71 7.19 -12.60 -19.22
CA VAL A 71 7.69 -11.63 -20.19
C VAL A 71 6.61 -11.40 -21.25
N PRO A 72 5.98 -10.20 -21.30
CA PRO A 72 5.11 -9.82 -22.39
C PRO A 72 5.95 -9.62 -23.67
N VAL A 73 5.46 -10.11 -24.80
CA VAL A 73 6.16 -10.05 -26.10
C VAL A 73 5.31 -9.38 -27.18
N SER A 74 5.98 -8.86 -28.22
CA SER A 74 5.32 -8.23 -29.36
C SER A 74 4.37 -9.22 -30.05
N GLY A 75 3.06 -8.92 -30.03
CA GLY A 75 2.00 -9.81 -30.50
C GLY A 75 0.89 -10.09 -29.47
N GLY A 76 1.01 -9.55 -28.26
CA GLY A 76 0.00 -9.71 -27.20
C GLY A 76 0.12 -11.01 -26.40
N HIS A 77 1.17 -11.79 -26.66
CA HIS A 77 1.46 -13.03 -25.93
C HIS A 77 2.32 -12.75 -24.70
N THR A 78 2.23 -13.67 -23.73
CA THR A 78 3.07 -13.72 -22.54
C THR A 78 3.82 -15.04 -22.49
N ILE A 79 5.14 -14.98 -22.32
CA ILE A 79 6.01 -16.16 -22.22
C ILE A 79 6.71 -16.24 -20.88
N SER A 80 7.28 -17.41 -20.58
CA SER A 80 8.15 -17.60 -19.43
C SER A 80 9.50 -16.91 -19.65
N LEU A 81 10.02 -16.25 -18.62
CA LEU A 81 11.41 -15.80 -18.57
C LEU A 81 12.37 -16.99 -18.74
N TYR A 82 12.01 -18.12 -18.13
CA TYR A 82 12.82 -19.33 -18.08
C TYR A 82 12.53 -20.26 -19.28
N PRO A 83 13.55 -20.96 -19.80
CA PRO A 83 13.41 -21.94 -20.88
C PRO A 83 12.28 -22.96 -20.71
N VAL A 84 11.63 -23.28 -21.84
CA VAL A 84 10.47 -24.18 -21.93
C VAL A 84 10.78 -25.67 -21.70
N VAL A 85 12.06 -26.06 -21.69
CA VAL A 85 12.47 -27.48 -21.65
C VAL A 85 11.99 -28.17 -20.38
N LEU A 86 12.18 -27.56 -19.20
CA LEU A 86 11.76 -28.15 -17.92
C LEU A 86 10.27 -28.51 -17.89
N PRO A 87 9.32 -27.57 -18.13
CA PRO A 87 7.90 -27.91 -18.10
C PRO A 87 7.50 -28.92 -19.17
N VAL A 88 8.14 -28.92 -20.35
CA VAL A 88 7.86 -29.91 -21.39
C VAL A 88 8.29 -31.31 -20.96
N LEU A 89 9.48 -31.46 -20.37
CA LEU A 89 9.96 -32.75 -19.86
C LEU A 89 9.11 -33.27 -18.69
N LEU A 90 8.54 -32.37 -17.88
CA LEU A 90 7.70 -32.72 -16.74
C LEU A 90 6.23 -32.91 -17.08
N ALA A 91 5.74 -32.41 -18.23
CA ALA A 91 4.35 -32.50 -18.62
C ALA A 91 3.76 -33.92 -18.48
N PRO A 92 4.44 -35.01 -18.89
CA PRO A 92 3.92 -36.37 -18.69
C PRO A 92 3.61 -36.72 -17.22
N LEU A 93 4.37 -36.21 -16.25
CA LEU A 93 4.13 -36.47 -14.82
C LEU A 93 2.84 -35.78 -14.32
N TYR A 94 2.39 -34.72 -15.00
CA TYR A 94 1.17 -33.99 -14.66
C TYR A 94 -0.10 -34.60 -15.25
N LEU A 95 0.02 -35.61 -16.11
CA LEU A 95 -1.13 -36.25 -16.77
C LEU A 95 -2.22 -36.72 -15.78
N PRO A 96 -1.90 -37.40 -14.65
CA PRO A 96 -2.92 -37.80 -13.68
C PRO A 96 -3.64 -36.60 -13.04
N ALA A 97 -2.89 -35.54 -12.72
CA ALA A 97 -3.42 -34.31 -12.14
C ALA A 97 -4.32 -33.55 -13.13
N ALA A 98 -3.92 -33.48 -14.40
CA ALA A 98 -4.74 -32.91 -15.47
C ALA A 98 -6.02 -33.72 -15.71
N GLY A 99 -5.95 -35.06 -15.63
CA GLY A 99 -7.12 -35.94 -15.68
C GLY A 99 -8.08 -35.71 -14.51
N PHE A 100 -7.55 -35.55 -13.29
CA PHE A 100 -8.35 -35.20 -12.11
C PHE A 100 -9.07 -33.86 -12.27
N LEU A 101 -8.36 -32.80 -12.69
CA LEU A 101 -8.96 -31.48 -12.94
C LEU A 101 -9.96 -31.52 -14.10
N ARG A 102 -9.76 -32.35 -15.12
CA ARG A 102 -10.74 -32.55 -16.19
C ARG A 102 -12.05 -33.15 -15.68
N MET A 103 -12.01 -34.04 -14.68
CA MET A 103 -13.21 -34.64 -14.10
C MET A 103 -13.91 -33.71 -13.09
N GLN A 104 -13.14 -32.98 -12.28
CA GLN A 104 -13.67 -32.13 -11.20
C GLN A 104 -13.91 -30.68 -11.64
N GLY A 105 -13.49 -30.32 -12.85
CA GLY A 105 -13.42 -28.94 -13.33
C GLY A 105 -12.11 -28.25 -12.97
N TRP A 106 -11.85 -27.14 -13.67
CA TRP A 106 -10.65 -26.31 -13.52
C TRP A 106 -10.88 -24.98 -12.75
N PRO A 107 -11.49 -24.95 -11.54
CA PRO A 107 -11.43 -23.75 -10.70
C PRO A 107 -9.98 -23.37 -10.39
N GLU A 108 -9.66 -22.08 -10.49
CA GLU A 108 -8.29 -21.57 -10.28
C GLU A 108 -7.69 -21.99 -8.92
N ALA A 109 -8.45 -21.84 -7.83
CA ALA A 109 -8.00 -22.22 -6.48
C ALA A 109 -7.63 -23.71 -6.37
N ARG A 110 -8.42 -24.57 -7.02
CA ARG A 110 -8.17 -26.02 -7.04
C ARG A 110 -6.98 -26.36 -7.92
N GLN A 111 -6.91 -25.75 -9.11
CA GLN A 111 -5.77 -25.92 -10.01
C GLN A 111 -4.46 -25.50 -9.33
N ASP A 112 -4.47 -24.37 -8.64
CA ASP A 112 -3.32 -23.87 -7.87
C ASP A 112 -2.91 -24.81 -6.73
N HIS A 113 -3.88 -25.36 -5.99
CA HIS A 113 -3.61 -26.36 -4.96
C HIS A 113 -2.97 -27.64 -5.53
N VAL A 114 -3.56 -28.22 -6.58
CA VAL A 114 -3.00 -29.39 -7.26
C VAL A 114 -1.63 -29.10 -7.85
N ALA A 115 -1.43 -27.89 -8.41
CA ALA A 115 -0.16 -27.48 -9.01
C ALA A 115 0.99 -27.43 -7.99
N ARG A 116 0.74 -26.94 -6.76
CA ARG A 116 1.75 -26.95 -5.69
C ARG A 116 2.15 -28.37 -5.28
N ILE A 117 1.19 -29.27 -5.15
CA ILE A 117 1.44 -30.68 -4.84
C ILE A 117 2.30 -31.30 -5.95
N MET A 118 1.90 -31.10 -7.21
CA MET A 118 2.64 -31.64 -8.36
C MET A 118 4.04 -31.04 -8.49
N GLU A 119 4.23 -29.75 -8.20
CA GLU A 119 5.55 -29.12 -8.19
C GLU A 119 6.47 -29.81 -7.17
N LYS A 120 5.99 -29.97 -5.94
CA LYS A 120 6.76 -30.61 -4.87
C LYS A 120 7.08 -32.07 -5.18
N LEU A 121 6.09 -32.84 -5.62
CA LEU A 121 6.28 -34.26 -5.95
C LEU A 121 7.21 -34.44 -7.15
N SER A 122 7.08 -33.60 -8.18
CA SER A 122 7.92 -33.68 -9.38
C SER A 122 9.36 -33.27 -9.08
N ALA A 123 9.58 -32.18 -8.34
CA ALA A 123 10.92 -31.74 -7.93
C ALA A 123 11.62 -32.81 -7.10
N SER A 124 10.94 -33.32 -6.06
CA SER A 124 11.50 -34.37 -5.19
C SER A 124 11.77 -35.68 -5.93
N LEU A 125 10.93 -36.06 -6.88
CA LEU A 125 11.15 -37.24 -7.72
C LEU A 125 12.39 -37.07 -8.61
N VAL A 126 12.54 -35.92 -9.28
CA VAL A 126 13.69 -35.63 -10.14
C VAL A 126 15.00 -35.66 -9.34
N ALA A 127 15.05 -35.00 -8.17
CA ALA A 127 16.22 -35.01 -7.30
C ALA A 127 16.50 -36.39 -6.67
N ALA A 128 15.46 -37.18 -6.38
CA ALA A 128 15.63 -38.55 -5.89
C ALA A 128 16.20 -39.48 -6.97
N LEU A 129 15.73 -39.32 -8.21
CA LEU A 129 16.27 -40.03 -9.38
C LEU A 129 17.71 -39.62 -9.66
N SER A 130 18.05 -38.34 -9.52
CA SER A 130 19.44 -37.87 -9.68
C SER A 130 20.36 -38.54 -8.65
N ALA A 131 19.97 -38.59 -7.36
CA ALA A 131 20.74 -39.28 -6.31
C ALA A 131 20.89 -40.79 -6.58
N ALA A 132 19.80 -41.47 -6.98
CA ALA A 132 19.81 -42.89 -7.32
C ALA A 132 20.77 -43.21 -8.48
N LEU A 133 20.76 -42.38 -9.53
CA LEU A 133 21.64 -42.52 -10.69
C LEU A 133 23.08 -42.12 -10.38
N LEU A 134 23.30 -41.10 -9.53
CA LEU A 134 24.62 -40.70 -9.08
C LEU A 134 25.31 -41.83 -8.32
N TYR A 135 24.57 -42.55 -7.45
CA TYR A 135 25.12 -43.74 -6.80
C TYR A 135 25.67 -44.74 -7.81
N ARG A 136 24.90 -45.06 -8.86
CA ARG A 136 25.34 -45.98 -9.92
C ARG A 136 26.54 -45.45 -10.69
N LEU A 137 26.62 -44.14 -10.89
CA LEU A 137 27.76 -43.49 -11.53
C LEU A 137 29.02 -43.62 -10.67
N LEU A 138 28.92 -43.32 -9.37
CA LEU A 138 30.03 -43.38 -8.42
C LEU A 138 30.50 -44.81 -8.18
N ARG A 139 29.60 -45.81 -8.22
CA ARG A 139 29.94 -47.24 -8.16
C ARG A 139 30.86 -47.71 -9.29
N ARG A 140 30.97 -46.97 -10.39
CA ARG A 140 31.94 -47.27 -11.47
C ARG A 140 33.38 -46.92 -11.10
N ARG A 141 33.61 -46.07 -10.08
CA ARG A 141 34.94 -45.53 -9.75
C ARG A 141 35.36 -45.76 -8.29
N ALA A 142 34.41 -46.01 -7.39
CA ALA A 142 34.66 -46.21 -5.97
C ALA A 142 34.03 -47.52 -5.49
N GLU A 143 34.46 -48.01 -4.32
CA GLU A 143 33.79 -49.08 -3.60
C GLU A 143 32.43 -48.63 -3.02
N GLU A 144 31.60 -49.60 -2.64
CA GLU A 144 30.22 -49.37 -2.19
C GLU A 144 30.14 -48.36 -1.03
N PRO A 145 30.96 -48.44 0.03
CA PRO A 145 30.89 -47.47 1.13
C PRO A 145 31.19 -46.03 0.71
N VAL A 146 32.16 -45.83 -0.19
CA VAL A 146 32.54 -44.49 -0.66
C VAL A 146 31.48 -43.93 -1.59
N ALA A 147 30.94 -44.75 -2.49
CA ALA A 147 29.84 -44.35 -3.36
C ALA A 147 28.58 -43.99 -2.55
N LEU A 148 28.22 -44.80 -1.55
CA LEU A 148 27.11 -44.52 -0.64
C LEU A 148 27.33 -43.21 0.13
N LEU A 149 28.51 -43.02 0.71
CA LEU A 149 28.84 -41.80 1.46
C LEU A 149 28.76 -40.54 0.58
N LEU A 150 29.29 -40.58 -0.64
CA LEU A 150 29.24 -39.44 -1.56
C LEU A 150 27.83 -39.19 -2.10
N THR A 151 27.03 -40.23 -2.35
CA THR A 151 25.62 -40.05 -2.69
C THR A 151 24.83 -39.48 -1.53
N PHE A 152 25.12 -39.90 -0.29
CA PHE A 152 24.51 -39.33 0.91
C PHE A 152 24.90 -37.85 1.08
N ALA A 153 26.18 -37.52 0.92
CA ALA A 153 26.67 -36.15 0.96
C ALA A 153 26.04 -35.28 -0.14
N TYR A 154 25.87 -35.81 -1.35
CA TYR A 154 25.14 -35.15 -2.44
C TYR A 154 23.67 -34.90 -2.06
N ALA A 155 22.95 -35.95 -1.70
CA ALA A 155 21.50 -35.89 -1.47
C ALA A 155 21.12 -35.00 -0.28
N PHE A 156 21.91 -35.02 0.79
CA PHE A 156 21.53 -34.37 2.05
C PHE A 156 22.51 -33.28 2.51
N GLY A 157 23.73 -33.21 1.99
CA GLY A 157 24.73 -32.21 2.38
C GLY A 157 24.93 -31.11 1.33
N THR A 158 24.04 -31.00 0.34
CA THR A 158 24.13 -29.96 -0.68
C THR A 158 22.76 -29.36 -1.00
N THR A 159 22.78 -28.29 -1.79
CA THR A 159 21.58 -27.63 -2.32
C THR A 159 20.71 -28.53 -3.20
N THR A 160 21.12 -29.75 -3.57
CA THR A 160 20.21 -30.75 -4.16
C THR A 160 19.00 -30.98 -3.23
N TRP A 161 19.20 -30.99 -1.90
CA TRP A 161 18.10 -31.12 -0.96
C TRP A 161 17.20 -29.89 -1.03
N VAL A 162 17.69 -28.68 -0.77
CA VAL A 162 16.82 -27.52 -0.55
C VAL A 162 16.39 -26.82 -1.85
N ILE A 163 17.21 -26.85 -2.90
CA ILE A 163 16.91 -26.28 -4.22
C ILE A 163 16.33 -27.35 -5.13
N GLY A 164 17.06 -28.44 -5.36
CA GLY A 164 16.70 -29.46 -6.36
C GLY A 164 15.38 -30.19 -6.05
N SER A 165 15.09 -30.47 -4.77
CA SER A 165 13.97 -31.34 -4.38
C SER A 165 12.72 -30.64 -3.84
N GLN A 166 12.74 -29.31 -3.66
CA GLN A 166 11.69 -28.59 -2.92
C GLN A 166 10.71 -27.81 -3.77
N ALA A 167 11.10 -27.43 -4.99
CA ALA A 167 10.27 -26.80 -5.99
C ALA A 167 10.90 -26.97 -7.38
N LEU A 168 10.15 -26.66 -8.44
CA LEU A 168 10.59 -26.86 -9.83
C LEU A 168 11.55 -25.76 -10.31
N TRP A 169 12.69 -25.64 -9.63
CA TRP A 169 13.86 -24.92 -10.14
C TRP A 169 14.48 -25.69 -11.31
N GLN A 170 15.16 -24.99 -12.21
CA GLN A 170 15.86 -25.61 -13.35
C GLN A 170 17.00 -26.57 -12.94
N HIS A 171 17.49 -26.41 -11.71
CA HIS A 171 18.68 -27.09 -11.19
C HIS A 171 18.51 -28.60 -11.01
N GLY A 172 17.39 -29.06 -10.42
CA GLY A 172 17.18 -30.50 -10.20
C GLY A 172 17.18 -31.30 -11.50
N MET A 173 16.57 -30.74 -12.56
CA MET A 173 16.60 -31.35 -13.89
C MET A 173 18.00 -31.28 -14.52
N ALA A 174 18.72 -30.16 -14.36
CA ALA A 174 20.09 -30.03 -14.84
C ALA A 174 21.00 -31.12 -14.23
N GLU A 175 20.93 -31.33 -12.91
CA GLU A 175 21.67 -32.38 -12.22
C GLU A 175 21.35 -33.78 -12.77
N LEU A 176 20.06 -34.10 -12.96
CA LEU A 176 19.62 -35.38 -13.53
C LEU A 176 20.17 -35.59 -14.94
N LEU A 177 20.09 -34.58 -15.80
CA LEU A 177 20.60 -34.63 -17.17
C LEU A 177 22.12 -34.79 -17.22
N ILE A 178 22.86 -34.05 -16.37
CA ILE A 178 24.31 -34.13 -16.25
C ILE A 178 24.75 -35.53 -15.77
N ILE A 179 24.08 -36.09 -14.75
CA ILE A 179 24.35 -37.44 -14.25
C ILE A 179 24.06 -38.48 -15.34
N GLY A 180 22.96 -38.32 -16.08
CA GLY A 180 22.63 -39.15 -17.24
C GLY A 180 23.72 -39.11 -18.31
N ALA A 181 24.19 -37.93 -18.67
CA ALA A 181 25.27 -37.76 -19.65
C ALA A 181 26.57 -38.43 -19.18
N LEU A 182 26.95 -38.24 -17.92
CA LEU A 182 28.12 -38.92 -17.33
C LEU A 182 27.97 -40.44 -17.30
N LEU A 183 26.77 -40.97 -16.98
CA LEU A 183 26.51 -42.41 -17.03
C LEU A 183 26.63 -43.00 -18.44
N LEU A 184 26.35 -42.23 -19.48
CA LEU A 184 26.54 -42.65 -20.87
C LEU A 184 28.02 -42.59 -21.26
N LEU A 185 28.67 -41.45 -21.00
CA LEU A 185 30.06 -41.17 -21.39
C LEU A 185 31.09 -42.06 -20.66
N THR A 186 30.78 -42.50 -19.44
CA THR A 186 31.65 -43.43 -18.68
C THR A 186 31.35 -44.91 -18.99
N GLY A 187 30.46 -45.20 -19.93
CA GLY A 187 30.13 -46.57 -20.37
C GLY A 187 30.79 -46.93 -21.70
N PRO A 188 30.71 -48.21 -22.14
CA PRO A 188 31.14 -48.58 -23.49
C PRO A 188 30.42 -47.77 -24.58
N CYS A 189 31.19 -47.36 -25.58
CA CYS A 189 30.71 -46.55 -26.70
C CYS A 189 29.90 -47.39 -27.70
N SER A 190 28.63 -47.02 -27.88
CA SER A 190 27.71 -47.59 -28.87
C SER A 190 26.87 -46.49 -29.50
N THR A 191 26.40 -46.67 -30.73
CA THR A 191 25.59 -45.65 -31.45
C THR A 191 24.38 -45.16 -30.63
N PRO A 192 23.57 -46.04 -29.99
CA PRO A 192 22.45 -45.56 -29.17
C PRO A 192 22.89 -44.68 -28.00
N ARG A 193 24.03 -44.99 -27.37
CA ARG A 193 24.56 -44.18 -26.26
C ARG A 193 25.16 -42.87 -26.73
N VAL A 194 25.77 -42.85 -27.91
CA VAL A 194 26.29 -41.63 -28.54
C VAL A 194 25.14 -40.67 -28.87
N LEU A 195 24.06 -41.18 -29.46
CA LEU A 195 22.84 -40.40 -29.73
C LEU A 195 22.22 -39.90 -28.42
N ALA A 196 22.06 -40.77 -27.42
CA ALA A 196 21.52 -40.38 -26.12
C ALA A 196 22.40 -39.34 -25.41
N ALA A 197 23.73 -39.46 -25.47
CA ALA A 197 24.65 -38.50 -24.87
C ALA A 197 24.56 -37.14 -25.56
N GLY A 198 24.48 -37.12 -26.90
CA GLY A 198 24.24 -35.91 -27.67
C GLY A 198 22.92 -35.23 -27.29
N LEU A 199 21.83 -36.00 -27.25
CA LEU A 199 20.51 -35.51 -26.84
C LEU A 199 20.55 -34.89 -25.42
N LEU A 200 21.18 -35.56 -24.46
CA LEU A 200 21.32 -35.04 -23.10
C LEU A 200 22.19 -33.77 -23.05
N CYS A 201 23.31 -33.70 -23.80
CA CYS A 201 24.11 -32.47 -23.88
C CYS A 201 23.29 -31.29 -24.42
N GLY A 202 22.50 -31.50 -25.47
CA GLY A 202 21.64 -30.46 -26.02
C GLY A 202 20.50 -30.07 -25.06
N LEU A 203 19.94 -31.04 -24.31
CA LEU A 203 18.95 -30.76 -23.26
C LEU A 203 19.54 -30.02 -22.06
N ILE A 204 20.80 -30.27 -21.67
CA ILE A 204 21.48 -29.51 -20.60
C ILE A 204 21.55 -28.04 -20.98
N ALA A 205 22.03 -27.73 -22.19
CA ALA A 205 22.11 -26.36 -22.70
C ALA A 205 20.72 -25.72 -22.85
N GLY A 206 19.72 -26.46 -23.35
CA GLY A 206 18.36 -25.97 -23.54
C GLY A 206 17.57 -25.79 -22.23
N ASN A 207 17.78 -26.66 -21.24
CA ASN A 207 17.14 -26.58 -19.93
C ASN A 207 17.59 -25.34 -19.17
N ARG A 208 18.88 -25.02 -19.26
CA ARG A 208 19.46 -23.87 -18.58
C ARG A 208 20.62 -23.31 -19.41
N PRO A 209 20.42 -22.21 -20.17
CA PRO A 209 21.42 -21.65 -21.08
C PRO A 209 22.81 -21.43 -20.47
N PRO A 210 22.96 -21.00 -19.21
CA PRO A 210 24.28 -20.96 -18.58
C PRO A 210 25.02 -22.30 -18.55
N ASP A 211 24.31 -23.43 -18.45
CA ASP A 211 24.89 -24.78 -18.42
C ASP A 211 25.36 -25.24 -19.80
N ALA A 212 25.22 -24.42 -20.85
CA ALA A 212 25.83 -24.67 -22.15
C ALA A 212 27.37 -24.83 -22.04
N ILE A 213 28.01 -24.19 -21.06
CA ILE A 213 29.43 -24.39 -20.74
C ILE A 213 29.69 -25.83 -20.28
N LEU A 214 28.84 -26.37 -19.38
CA LEU A 214 28.95 -27.74 -18.89
C LEU A 214 28.63 -28.75 -19.99
N ALA A 215 27.60 -28.49 -20.79
CA ALA A 215 27.25 -29.27 -21.97
C ALA A 215 28.40 -29.28 -23.00
N ALA A 216 29.08 -28.16 -23.21
CA ALA A 216 30.24 -28.07 -24.09
C ALA A 216 31.43 -28.88 -23.56
N ALA A 217 31.70 -28.85 -22.25
CA ALA A 217 32.75 -29.67 -21.63
C ALA A 217 32.47 -31.18 -21.79
N LEU A 218 31.24 -31.61 -21.48
CA LEU A 218 30.79 -33.00 -21.66
C LEU A 218 30.78 -33.40 -23.14
N GLY A 219 30.32 -32.52 -24.02
CA GLY A 219 30.24 -32.71 -25.46
C GLY A 219 31.62 -32.80 -26.11
N ALA A 220 32.57 -31.93 -25.74
CA ALA A 220 33.95 -31.97 -26.24
C ALA A 220 34.63 -33.29 -25.90
N TYR A 221 34.49 -33.76 -24.65
CA TYR A 221 34.93 -35.10 -24.28
C TYR A 221 34.16 -36.18 -25.05
N GLY A 222 32.84 -36.02 -25.19
CA GLY A 222 31.97 -36.95 -25.92
C GLY A 222 32.36 -37.13 -27.38
N LEU A 223 32.79 -36.08 -28.08
CA LEU A 223 33.29 -36.15 -29.45
C LEU A 223 34.55 -37.02 -29.54
N PHE A 224 35.47 -36.87 -28.58
CA PHE A 224 36.64 -37.74 -28.45
C PHE A 224 36.23 -39.19 -28.15
N TRP A 225 35.33 -39.41 -27.20
CA TRP A 225 34.82 -40.73 -26.80
C TRP A 225 34.04 -41.45 -27.91
N ALA A 226 33.34 -40.71 -28.77
CA ALA A 226 32.54 -41.25 -29.87
C ALA A 226 33.37 -41.67 -31.09
N GLY A 227 34.59 -41.12 -31.25
CA GLY A 227 35.48 -41.41 -32.37
C GLY A 227 34.78 -41.23 -33.73
N ARG A 228 34.74 -42.28 -34.56
CA ARG A 228 34.06 -42.26 -35.88
C ARG A 228 32.56 -41.94 -35.80
N ARG A 229 31.93 -42.05 -34.63
CA ARG A 229 30.51 -41.77 -34.41
C ARG A 229 30.24 -40.34 -33.94
N ALA A 230 31.25 -39.48 -33.85
CA ALA A 230 31.13 -38.12 -33.33
C ALA A 230 30.05 -37.28 -34.02
N ALA A 231 29.85 -37.46 -35.34
CA ALA A 231 28.78 -36.78 -36.08
C ALA A 231 27.38 -37.08 -35.51
N TRP A 232 27.11 -38.32 -35.08
CA TRP A 232 25.84 -38.69 -34.47
C TRP A 232 25.59 -37.98 -33.14
N LEU A 233 26.65 -37.75 -32.36
CA LEU A 233 26.56 -36.97 -31.12
C LEU A 233 26.15 -35.53 -31.42
N ALA A 234 26.82 -34.90 -32.39
CA ALA A 234 26.56 -33.52 -32.77
C ALA A 234 25.14 -33.33 -33.32
N VAL A 235 24.69 -34.23 -34.21
CA VAL A 235 23.32 -34.21 -34.76
C VAL A 235 22.29 -34.40 -33.65
N ALA A 236 22.50 -35.34 -32.73
CA ALA A 236 21.57 -35.56 -31.62
C ALA A 236 21.54 -34.38 -30.63
N ALA A 237 22.66 -33.70 -30.41
CA ALA A 237 22.70 -32.48 -29.59
C ALA A 237 22.03 -31.28 -30.27
N ALA A 238 22.12 -31.19 -31.60
CA ALA A 238 21.50 -30.11 -32.36
C ALA A 238 19.96 -30.16 -32.31
N LEU A 239 19.35 -31.34 -32.14
CA LEU A 239 17.90 -31.48 -32.10
C LEU A 239 17.21 -30.67 -30.98
N PRO A 240 17.48 -30.90 -29.68
CA PRO A 240 16.86 -30.12 -28.60
C PRO A 240 17.25 -28.64 -28.65
N VAL A 241 18.50 -28.32 -29.04
CA VAL A 241 18.95 -26.93 -29.21
C VAL A 241 18.15 -26.24 -30.32
N GLY A 242 17.95 -26.90 -31.46
CA GLY A 242 17.16 -26.39 -32.57
C GLY A 242 15.68 -26.17 -32.20
N MET A 243 15.08 -27.09 -31.43
CA MET A 243 13.70 -26.91 -30.95
C MET A 243 13.57 -25.72 -29.98
N VAL A 244 14.53 -25.53 -29.08
CA VAL A 244 14.57 -24.37 -28.18
C VAL A 244 14.76 -23.07 -28.96
N LEU A 245 15.65 -23.06 -29.96
CA LEU A 245 15.85 -21.90 -30.82
C LEU A 245 14.60 -21.55 -31.63
N LEU A 246 13.91 -22.57 -32.17
CA LEU A 246 12.65 -22.37 -32.89
C LEU A 246 11.58 -21.76 -31.98
N TYR A 247 11.44 -22.26 -30.76
CA TYR A 247 10.55 -21.66 -29.76
C TYR A 247 10.96 -20.22 -29.41
N ASN A 248 12.24 -19.99 -29.10
CA ASN A 248 12.76 -18.69 -28.70
C ASN A 248 12.57 -17.63 -29.81
N LEU A 249 12.85 -17.98 -31.06
CA LEU A 249 12.64 -17.07 -32.20
C LEU A 249 11.16 -16.88 -32.52
N GLY A 250 10.37 -17.96 -32.49
CA GLY A 250 8.94 -17.90 -32.83
C GLY A 250 8.08 -17.20 -31.77
N ALA A 251 8.36 -17.43 -30.49
CA ALA A 251 7.58 -16.87 -29.39
C ALA A 251 8.17 -15.57 -28.85
N ALA A 252 9.50 -15.47 -28.68
CA ALA A 252 10.14 -14.30 -28.08
C ALA A 252 10.75 -13.32 -29.09
N GLY A 253 10.92 -13.73 -30.35
CA GLY A 253 11.66 -12.94 -31.35
C GLY A 253 13.15 -12.79 -31.06
N HIS A 254 13.71 -13.56 -30.11
CA HIS A 254 15.09 -13.44 -29.65
C HIS A 254 15.71 -14.81 -29.39
N ILE A 255 16.94 -15.05 -29.86
CA ILE A 255 17.66 -16.34 -29.72
C ILE A 255 17.80 -16.86 -28.27
N ALA A 256 17.85 -15.96 -27.27
CA ALA A 256 18.02 -16.28 -25.86
C ALA A 256 16.66 -16.39 -25.12
N GLY A 257 15.54 -16.31 -25.86
CA GLY A 257 14.19 -16.34 -25.29
C GLY A 257 13.96 -15.17 -24.33
N GLY A 258 13.20 -15.42 -23.26
CA GLY A 258 12.90 -14.43 -22.23
C GLY A 258 14.14 -13.78 -21.59
N TYR A 259 15.25 -14.52 -21.44
CA TYR A 259 16.49 -13.95 -20.91
C TYR A 259 17.06 -12.83 -21.80
N GLY A 260 16.95 -12.95 -23.13
CA GLY A 260 17.43 -11.92 -24.04
C GLY A 260 16.63 -10.61 -23.92
N LEU A 261 15.33 -10.72 -23.66
CA LEU A 261 14.42 -9.58 -23.52
C LEU A 261 14.58 -8.85 -22.18
N MET A 262 15.00 -9.55 -21.13
CA MET A 262 15.17 -9.01 -19.78
C MET A 262 16.62 -8.65 -19.43
N ALA A 263 17.58 -9.04 -20.27
CA ALA A 263 18.99 -8.75 -20.05
C ALA A 263 19.28 -7.24 -20.14
N ARG A 264 19.69 -6.64 -19.02
CA ARG A 264 20.26 -5.30 -18.93
C ARG A 264 21.76 -5.31 -19.24
N ALA A 265 22.25 -4.22 -19.84
CA ALA A 265 23.66 -4.04 -20.23
C ALA A 265 24.69 -4.19 -19.09
N HIS A 266 24.26 -4.07 -17.81
CA HIS A 266 25.15 -4.15 -16.64
C HIS A 266 25.21 -5.53 -15.96
N HIS A 267 24.50 -6.55 -16.44
CA HIS A 267 24.44 -7.85 -15.74
C HIS A 267 25.78 -8.59 -15.57
N LEU A 268 26.79 -8.29 -16.38
CA LEU A 268 28.12 -8.93 -16.33
C LEU A 268 29.22 -8.00 -15.81
N GLN A 269 28.86 -6.87 -15.21
CA GLN A 269 29.81 -5.82 -14.80
C GLN A 269 30.34 -5.98 -13.37
N HIS A 270 30.00 -7.07 -12.65
CA HIS A 270 30.48 -7.26 -11.29
C HIS A 270 31.98 -7.58 -11.22
N ASP A 271 32.60 -7.20 -10.11
CA ASP A 271 34.01 -7.46 -9.83
C ASP A 271 34.26 -8.96 -9.68
N LEU A 272 35.28 -9.47 -10.39
CA LEU A 272 35.54 -10.90 -10.48
C LEU A 272 36.07 -11.48 -9.15
N PRO A 273 37.09 -10.89 -8.49
CA PRO A 273 37.51 -11.30 -7.16
C PRO A 273 36.38 -11.32 -6.13
N ALA A 274 35.57 -10.26 -6.06
CA ALA A 274 34.44 -10.19 -5.13
C ALA A 274 33.40 -11.28 -5.42
N GLY A 275 33.06 -11.50 -6.69
CA GLY A 275 32.14 -12.55 -7.10
C GLY A 275 32.65 -13.96 -6.82
N LEU A 276 33.93 -14.23 -7.04
CA LEU A 276 34.57 -15.50 -6.70
C LEU A 276 34.56 -15.75 -5.19
N ALA A 277 34.94 -14.75 -4.41
CA ALA A 277 34.90 -14.82 -2.95
C ALA A 277 33.46 -15.06 -2.45
N GLY A 278 32.49 -14.35 -3.03
CA GLY A 278 31.08 -14.48 -2.73
C GLY A 278 30.54 -15.89 -2.99
N LEU A 279 30.76 -16.42 -4.20
CA LEU A 279 30.28 -17.77 -4.59
C LEU A 279 30.91 -18.90 -3.79
N LEU A 280 32.14 -18.74 -3.31
CA LEU A 280 32.88 -19.82 -2.65
C LEU A 280 32.81 -19.74 -1.12
N PHE A 281 32.86 -18.54 -0.54
CA PHE A 281 33.13 -18.34 0.88
C PHE A 281 32.15 -17.41 1.61
N SER A 282 31.21 -16.76 0.92
CA SER A 282 30.21 -15.94 1.60
C SER A 282 29.41 -16.76 2.63
N PRO A 283 29.16 -16.24 3.84
CA PRO A 283 28.30 -16.89 4.84
C PRO A 283 26.88 -17.17 4.32
N THR A 284 26.39 -16.36 3.39
CA THR A 284 25.00 -16.44 2.88
C THR A 284 24.88 -17.31 1.62
N ARG A 285 25.94 -17.38 0.79
CA ARG A 285 25.90 -17.99 -0.56
C ARG A 285 27.12 -18.83 -0.94
N GLY A 286 28.08 -19.02 -0.04
CA GLY A 286 29.34 -19.68 -0.34
C GLY A 286 29.21 -21.20 -0.45
N LEU A 287 29.70 -21.78 -1.55
CA LEU A 287 29.72 -23.23 -1.78
C LEU A 287 30.40 -24.00 -0.64
N PHE A 288 31.54 -23.51 -0.14
CA PHE A 288 32.29 -24.16 0.93
C PHE A 288 31.73 -23.90 2.33
N VAL A 289 30.81 -22.95 2.47
CA VAL A 289 30.09 -22.73 3.73
C VAL A 289 28.94 -23.72 3.85
N PHE A 290 28.16 -23.91 2.78
CA PHE A 290 27.00 -24.81 2.78
C PHE A 290 27.39 -26.27 2.59
N SER A 291 28.46 -26.55 1.84
CA SER A 291 28.98 -27.90 1.61
C SER A 291 30.48 -27.98 1.93
N PRO A 292 30.90 -27.84 3.20
CA PRO A 292 32.32 -27.75 3.59
C PRO A 292 33.16 -28.97 3.22
N PHE A 293 32.56 -30.14 3.02
CA PHE A 293 33.30 -31.33 2.54
C PHE A 293 33.88 -31.14 1.13
N LEU A 294 33.38 -30.17 0.35
CA LEU A 294 33.95 -29.81 -0.95
C LEU A 294 35.31 -29.09 -0.84
N LEU A 295 35.75 -28.68 0.35
CA LEU A 295 37.11 -28.17 0.58
C LEU A 295 38.22 -29.21 0.30
N PHE A 296 37.85 -30.49 0.11
CA PHE A 296 38.77 -31.54 -0.32
C PHE A 296 39.00 -31.57 -1.84
N LEU A 297 38.26 -30.79 -2.64
CA LEU A 297 38.40 -30.72 -4.10
C LEU A 297 39.82 -30.34 -4.60
N PRO A 298 40.59 -29.46 -3.95
CA PRO A 298 41.97 -29.18 -4.37
C PRO A 298 42.88 -30.42 -4.40
N LEU A 299 42.53 -31.49 -3.68
CA LEU A 299 43.28 -32.75 -3.67
C LEU A 299 43.05 -33.60 -4.94
N VAL A 300 42.06 -33.28 -5.77
CA VAL A 300 41.77 -34.01 -7.02
C VAL A 300 43.00 -34.05 -7.94
N GLY A 301 43.79 -32.98 -7.99
CA GLY A 301 45.03 -32.92 -8.78
C GLY A 301 46.05 -34.00 -8.42
N ARG A 302 46.10 -34.42 -7.14
CA ARG A 302 47.01 -35.50 -6.66
C ARG A 302 46.49 -36.90 -6.98
N HIS A 303 45.21 -37.01 -7.29
CA HIS A 303 44.51 -38.28 -7.55
C HIS A 303 43.96 -38.35 -8.97
N LEU A 304 44.58 -37.63 -9.92
CA LEU A 304 44.19 -37.68 -11.32
C LEU A 304 44.26 -39.12 -11.85
N PRO A 305 43.25 -39.56 -12.62
CA PRO A 305 43.24 -40.92 -13.17
C PRO A 305 44.45 -41.17 -14.07
N ARG A 306 44.99 -42.39 -14.01
CA ARG A 306 46.07 -42.81 -14.92
C ARG A 306 45.54 -43.14 -16.31
N ASP A 307 44.30 -43.62 -16.40
CA ASP A 307 43.63 -43.87 -17.68
C ASP A 307 43.44 -42.56 -18.46
N ARG A 308 43.81 -42.57 -19.75
CA ARG A 308 43.77 -41.38 -20.60
C ARG A 308 42.35 -40.87 -20.80
N GLY A 309 41.37 -41.77 -20.92
CA GLY A 309 39.97 -41.42 -21.11
C GLY A 309 39.38 -40.79 -19.86
N GLU A 310 39.55 -41.41 -18.69
CA GLU A 310 39.06 -40.86 -17.43
C GLU A 310 39.77 -39.55 -17.05
N ARG A 311 41.07 -39.44 -17.33
CA ARG A 311 41.83 -38.19 -17.12
C ARG A 311 41.32 -37.07 -18.03
N GLY A 312 41.10 -37.37 -19.31
CA GLY A 312 40.53 -36.42 -20.27
C GLY A 312 39.16 -35.91 -19.84
N LEU A 313 38.28 -36.80 -19.37
CA LEU A 313 36.98 -36.42 -18.81
C LEU A 313 37.15 -35.53 -17.57
N THR A 314 38.00 -35.93 -16.62
CA THR A 314 38.25 -35.16 -15.38
C THR A 314 38.72 -33.74 -15.69
N LEU A 315 39.63 -33.57 -16.65
CA LEU A 315 40.11 -32.25 -17.05
C LEU A 315 39.04 -31.42 -17.76
N ALA A 316 38.27 -32.03 -18.67
CA ALA A 316 37.16 -31.35 -19.35
C ALA A 316 36.12 -30.83 -18.34
N LEU A 317 35.73 -31.68 -17.39
CA LEU A 317 34.81 -31.29 -16.31
C LEU A 317 35.39 -30.19 -15.42
N GLY A 318 36.66 -30.29 -15.03
CA GLY A 318 37.34 -29.26 -14.24
C GLY A 318 37.36 -27.89 -14.94
N ILE A 319 37.65 -27.87 -16.25
CA ILE A 319 37.60 -26.65 -17.06
C ILE A 319 36.17 -26.10 -17.13
N GLY A 320 35.17 -26.95 -17.39
CA GLY A 320 33.77 -26.53 -17.42
C GLY A 320 33.30 -25.93 -16.10
N VAL A 321 33.63 -26.56 -14.98
CA VAL A 321 33.36 -26.05 -13.62
C VAL A 321 33.99 -24.68 -13.39
N VAL A 322 35.27 -24.51 -13.72
CA VAL A 322 35.97 -23.23 -13.55
C VAL A 322 35.35 -22.14 -14.41
N LEU A 323 35.07 -22.41 -15.69
CA LEU A 323 34.45 -21.44 -16.60
C LEU A 323 33.05 -21.04 -16.13
N GLN A 324 32.25 -21.97 -15.60
CA GLN A 324 30.93 -21.67 -15.04
C GLN A 324 31.03 -20.75 -13.82
N ILE A 325 31.97 -21.02 -12.91
CA ILE A 325 32.19 -20.21 -11.72
C ILE A 325 32.65 -18.80 -12.12
N LEU A 326 33.54 -18.67 -13.11
CA LEU A 326 33.98 -17.38 -13.64
C LEU A 326 32.83 -16.58 -14.27
N LEU A 327 31.92 -17.26 -14.99
CA LEU A 327 30.73 -16.62 -15.54
C LEU A 327 29.84 -16.05 -14.42
N TYR A 328 29.53 -16.84 -13.39
CA TYR A 328 28.68 -16.38 -12.29
C TYR A 328 29.34 -15.35 -11.38
N ALA A 329 30.67 -15.37 -11.26
CA ALA A 329 31.39 -14.35 -10.52
C ALA A 329 31.26 -12.95 -11.16
N LYS A 330 30.91 -12.88 -12.45
CA LYS A 330 30.62 -11.63 -13.15
C LYS A 330 29.17 -11.16 -13.03
N THR A 331 28.27 -12.00 -12.51
CA THR A 331 26.87 -11.64 -12.29
C THR A 331 26.59 -11.27 -10.83
N ASP A 332 25.34 -10.95 -10.51
CA ASP A 332 24.89 -10.89 -9.13
C ASP A 332 24.95 -12.30 -8.51
N TRP A 333 26.09 -12.60 -7.91
CA TRP A 333 26.42 -13.91 -7.34
C TRP A 333 25.51 -14.29 -6.16
N ARG A 334 24.72 -13.35 -5.62
CA ARG A 334 23.74 -13.65 -4.57
C ARG A 334 22.63 -14.57 -5.06
N GLY A 335 22.35 -14.59 -6.37
CA GLY A 335 21.39 -15.52 -6.96
C GLY A 335 19.95 -15.33 -6.46
N GLY A 336 19.58 -14.11 -6.05
CA GLY A 336 18.23 -13.79 -5.58
C GLY A 336 17.84 -14.48 -4.26
N MET A 337 16.53 -14.50 -3.98
CA MET A 337 15.97 -15.11 -2.77
C MET A 337 15.93 -16.63 -2.91
N SER A 338 16.85 -17.31 -2.24
CA SER A 338 17.06 -18.76 -2.38
C SER A 338 17.82 -19.32 -1.19
N TRP A 339 17.96 -20.63 -1.08
CA TRP A 339 18.82 -21.23 -0.07
C TRP A 339 20.25 -21.40 -0.60
N GLY A 340 21.23 -20.81 0.08
CA GLY A 340 22.65 -21.06 -0.15
C GLY A 340 23.16 -20.77 -1.58
N PRO A 341 24.16 -21.52 -2.07
CA PRO A 341 24.85 -21.31 -3.36
C PRO A 341 24.03 -21.80 -4.57
N ARG A 342 22.79 -21.32 -4.75
CA ARG A 342 21.85 -21.80 -5.79
C ARG A 342 22.49 -22.02 -7.16
N TYR A 343 23.27 -21.05 -7.66
CA TYR A 343 23.92 -21.14 -8.97
C TYR A 343 24.95 -22.27 -9.12
N MET A 344 25.49 -22.78 -8.02
CA MET A 344 26.49 -23.85 -8.02
C MET A 344 25.87 -25.25 -7.98
N THR A 345 24.54 -25.37 -7.85
CA THR A 345 23.84 -26.66 -7.71
C THR A 345 24.13 -27.59 -8.88
N ASP A 346 24.20 -27.07 -10.10
CA ASP A 346 24.39 -27.88 -11.32
C ASP A 346 25.81 -28.46 -11.43
N LEU A 347 26.76 -27.89 -10.68
CA LEU A 347 28.13 -28.37 -10.61
C LEU A 347 28.27 -29.60 -9.72
N LEU A 348 27.35 -29.80 -8.77
CA LEU A 348 27.47 -30.80 -7.71
C LEU A 348 27.74 -32.22 -8.26
N PRO A 349 27.02 -32.73 -9.27
CA PRO A 349 27.32 -34.07 -9.79
C PRO A 349 28.75 -34.21 -10.33
N LEU A 350 29.28 -33.16 -10.96
CA LEU A 350 30.64 -33.13 -11.50
C LEU A 350 31.66 -33.11 -10.35
N LEU A 351 31.42 -32.27 -9.35
CA LEU A 351 32.29 -32.13 -8.17
C LEU A 351 32.36 -33.44 -7.38
N LEU A 352 31.21 -34.07 -7.11
CA LEU A 352 31.12 -35.34 -6.38
C LEU A 352 31.77 -36.49 -7.14
N TRP A 353 31.62 -36.51 -8.47
CA TRP A 353 32.31 -37.48 -9.32
C TRP A 353 33.84 -37.31 -9.28
N MET A 354 34.35 -36.07 -9.34
CA MET A 354 35.78 -35.77 -9.23
C MET A 354 36.34 -36.05 -7.83
N LEU A 355 35.51 -35.90 -6.78
CA LEU A 355 35.90 -36.11 -5.39
C LEU A 355 36.01 -37.60 -5.00
N SER A 356 35.38 -38.49 -5.76
CA SER A 356 35.40 -39.94 -5.57
C SER A 356 36.78 -40.56 -5.28
N PRO A 357 37.81 -40.38 -6.14
CA PRO A 357 39.14 -40.92 -5.88
C PRO A 357 39.84 -40.29 -4.66
N VAL A 358 39.52 -39.04 -4.32
CA VAL A 358 40.07 -38.36 -3.13
C VAL A 358 39.54 -39.03 -1.87
N VAL A 359 38.23 -39.24 -1.76
CA VAL A 359 37.63 -39.84 -0.55
C VAL A 359 38.07 -41.29 -0.36
N ALA A 360 38.24 -42.02 -1.45
CA ALA A 360 38.79 -43.37 -1.42
C ALA A 360 40.22 -43.44 -0.85
N SER A 361 41.03 -42.40 -1.08
CA SER A 361 42.43 -42.34 -0.61
C SER A 361 42.59 -41.79 0.81
N LEU A 362 41.54 -41.23 1.41
CA LEU A 362 41.61 -40.63 2.75
C LEU A 362 41.95 -41.68 3.83
N ARG A 363 42.99 -41.36 4.61
CA ARG A 363 43.37 -42.08 5.84
C ARG A 363 42.38 -41.78 6.98
N ARG A 364 42.50 -42.49 8.10
CA ARG A 364 41.58 -42.38 9.27
C ARG A 364 41.23 -40.94 9.65
N PHE A 365 42.24 -40.09 9.86
CA PHE A 365 42.02 -38.69 10.24
C PHE A 365 41.32 -37.87 9.14
N GLY A 366 41.80 -37.94 7.90
CA GLY A 366 41.17 -37.24 6.78
C GLY A 366 39.72 -37.70 6.54
N ARG A 367 39.44 -38.99 6.72
CA ARG A 367 38.09 -39.57 6.63
C ARG A 367 37.18 -39.06 7.75
N LEU A 368 37.70 -38.95 8.98
CA LEU A 368 36.96 -38.34 10.10
C LEU A 368 36.62 -36.88 9.80
N CYS A 369 37.59 -36.07 9.36
CA CYS A 369 37.34 -34.67 8.98
C CYS A 369 36.30 -34.56 7.86
N PHE A 370 36.38 -35.43 6.85
CA PHE A 370 35.40 -35.48 5.76
C PHE A 370 34.00 -35.81 6.27
N LEU A 371 33.86 -36.83 7.13
CA LEU A 371 32.58 -37.22 7.73
C LEU A 371 31.98 -36.11 8.59
N LEU A 372 32.80 -35.42 9.40
CA LEU A 372 32.36 -34.27 10.18
C LEU A 372 31.87 -33.13 9.27
N ALA A 373 32.61 -32.83 8.19
CA ALA A 373 32.20 -31.82 7.22
C ALA A 373 30.89 -32.20 6.51
N VAL A 374 30.68 -33.47 6.17
CA VAL A 374 29.39 -33.97 5.65
C VAL A 374 28.29 -33.79 6.71
N GLY A 375 28.56 -34.11 7.98
CA GLY A 375 27.60 -33.92 9.07
C GLY A 375 27.17 -32.46 9.25
N VAL A 376 28.13 -31.53 9.18
CA VAL A 376 27.85 -30.08 9.20
C VAL A 376 27.00 -29.67 8.00
N ALA A 377 27.36 -30.12 6.80
CA ALA A 377 26.61 -29.81 5.59
C ALA A 377 25.15 -30.32 5.67
N VAL A 378 24.96 -31.54 6.16
CA VAL A 378 23.62 -32.12 6.37
C VAL A 378 22.82 -31.33 7.40
N ALA A 379 23.44 -30.87 8.48
CA ALA A 379 22.76 -30.03 9.46
C ALA A 379 22.31 -28.68 8.84
N ILE A 380 23.18 -28.05 8.04
CA ILE A 380 22.84 -26.81 7.32
C ILE A 380 21.66 -27.06 6.39
N GLU A 381 21.73 -28.04 5.50
CA GLU A 381 20.65 -28.31 4.53
C GLU A 381 19.36 -28.77 5.21
N ALA A 382 19.43 -29.48 6.34
CA ALA A 382 18.25 -29.81 7.14
C ALA A 382 17.59 -28.55 7.70
N ILE A 383 18.36 -27.56 8.18
CA ILE A 383 17.81 -26.25 8.58
C ILE A 383 17.11 -25.61 7.38
N GLY A 384 17.71 -25.67 6.19
CA GLY A 384 17.10 -25.18 4.96
C GLY A 384 15.78 -25.89 4.62
N ALA A 385 15.72 -27.20 4.76
CA ALA A 385 14.53 -27.97 4.42
C ALA A 385 13.35 -27.72 5.39
N PHE A 386 13.61 -27.43 6.67
CA PHE A 386 12.56 -27.39 7.70
C PHE A 386 12.32 -26.00 8.33
N TRP A 387 13.26 -25.06 8.28
CA TRP A 387 13.14 -23.72 8.89
C TRP A 387 13.13 -22.57 7.87
N TYR A 388 13.73 -22.71 6.69
CA TYR A 388 13.90 -21.59 5.77
C TYR A 388 12.58 -21.12 5.14
N THR A 389 12.27 -19.83 5.26
CA THR A 389 11.08 -19.18 4.67
C THR A 389 11.41 -18.13 3.60
N GLY A 390 12.69 -17.77 3.43
CA GLY A 390 13.13 -16.65 2.58
C GLY A 390 12.80 -15.27 3.13
N ARG A 391 12.25 -15.16 4.34
CA ARG A 391 11.90 -13.87 4.96
C ARG A 391 13.14 -13.05 5.32
N ALA A 392 14.21 -13.70 5.81
CA ALA A 392 15.49 -13.05 6.10
C ALA A 392 16.16 -12.48 4.83
N ASP A 393 16.09 -13.23 3.72
CA ASP A 393 16.63 -12.82 2.42
C ASP A 393 16.05 -11.50 1.92
N LYS A 394 14.75 -11.25 2.17
CA LYS A 394 14.09 -9.99 1.76
C LYS A 394 14.74 -8.76 2.37
N ALA A 395 15.12 -8.82 3.65
CA ALA A 395 15.62 -7.67 4.39
C ALA A 395 16.95 -7.18 3.82
N PHE A 396 17.93 -8.07 3.67
CA PHE A 396 19.26 -7.67 3.21
C PHE A 396 19.32 -7.42 1.69
N LEU A 397 18.52 -8.13 0.88
CA LEU A 397 18.44 -7.87 -0.56
C LEU A 397 17.77 -6.52 -0.88
N ALA A 398 16.95 -5.99 0.04
CA ALA A 398 16.36 -4.66 -0.09
C ALA A 398 17.35 -3.54 0.26
N GLU A 399 18.18 -3.76 1.29
CA GLU A 399 19.20 -2.82 1.78
C GLU A 399 20.30 -2.54 0.73
N ASP A 400 20.72 -3.57 -0.02
CA ASP A 400 21.78 -3.48 -1.05
C ASP A 400 21.32 -2.88 -2.40
N ARG A 401 20.08 -2.37 -2.53
CA ARG A 401 19.62 -1.74 -3.80
C ARG A 401 20.30 -0.39 -4.06
N GLY A 402 20.93 0.22 -3.04
CA GLY A 402 21.81 1.37 -3.17
C GLY A 402 23.27 0.95 -2.98
N HIS A 403 24.09 1.09 -4.03
CA HIS A 403 25.57 0.99 -3.97
C HIS A 403 26.20 -0.41 -3.75
N GLY A 404 26.09 -1.27 -4.76
CA GLY A 404 27.22 -1.99 -5.41
C GLY A 404 28.14 -2.94 -4.63
N THR A 405 28.09 -3.06 -3.30
CA THR A 405 29.13 -3.76 -2.54
C THR A 405 28.72 -5.13 -1.97
N MET A 406 27.43 -5.50 -2.03
CA MET A 406 26.91 -6.80 -1.57
C MET A 406 27.40 -7.19 -0.17
N THR A 407 27.64 -6.19 0.70
CA THR A 407 28.35 -6.36 1.98
C THR A 407 27.48 -7.07 3.01
N ALA A 408 26.17 -6.89 2.96
CA ALA A 408 25.24 -7.57 3.85
C ALA A 408 25.29 -9.10 3.71
N ALA A 409 25.67 -9.60 2.52
CA ALA A 409 25.87 -11.03 2.27
C ALA A 409 27.09 -11.62 3.00
N TRP A 410 27.97 -10.78 3.56
CA TRP A 410 29.14 -11.17 4.34
C TRP A 410 28.92 -11.16 5.86
N ASP A 411 27.80 -10.61 6.35
CA ASP A 411 27.45 -10.69 7.77
C ASP A 411 26.93 -12.11 8.11
N TRP A 412 27.57 -12.77 9.07
CA TRP A 412 27.18 -14.12 9.52
C TRP A 412 25.77 -14.18 10.11
N ARG A 413 25.26 -13.07 10.65
CA ARG A 413 23.88 -12.98 11.17
C ARG A 413 22.84 -13.08 10.06
N ASN A 414 23.22 -12.73 8.83
CA ASN A 414 22.38 -12.84 7.65
C ASN A 414 22.46 -14.24 7.01
N ALA A 415 23.36 -15.12 7.46
CA ALA A 415 23.45 -16.49 6.96
C ALA A 415 22.09 -17.20 7.13
N PRO A 416 21.48 -17.74 6.05
CA PRO A 416 20.14 -18.33 6.11
C PRO A 416 19.97 -19.41 7.17
N PHE A 417 21.00 -20.23 7.43
CA PHE A 417 20.97 -21.27 8.46
C PHE A 417 21.10 -20.74 9.90
N VAL A 418 21.54 -19.49 10.10
CA VAL A 418 21.51 -18.80 11.40
C VAL A 418 20.18 -18.06 11.55
N ALA A 419 19.83 -17.24 10.57
CA ALA A 419 18.63 -16.40 10.61
C ALA A 419 17.33 -17.22 10.68
N SER A 420 17.25 -18.36 9.99
CA SER A 420 16.04 -19.19 9.96
C SER A 420 15.79 -19.91 11.30
N LEU A 421 16.84 -20.26 12.05
CA LEU A 421 16.68 -20.90 13.36
C LEU A 421 16.02 -19.97 14.37
N GLN A 422 16.35 -18.67 14.32
CA GLN A 422 15.72 -17.65 15.17
C GLN A 422 14.22 -17.47 14.88
N GLN A 423 13.78 -17.86 13.68
CA GLN A 423 12.39 -17.75 13.24
C GLN A 423 11.54 -18.98 13.59
N GLY A 424 12.13 -20.08 14.07
CA GLY A 424 11.42 -21.33 14.40
C GLY A 424 10.98 -22.14 13.18
N LEU A 425 10.37 -23.31 13.43
CA LEU A 425 9.97 -24.26 12.39
C LEU A 425 9.02 -23.64 11.38
N ALA A 426 9.24 -23.96 10.10
CA ALA A 426 8.41 -23.49 9.03
C ALA A 426 7.14 -24.36 8.90
N PRO A 427 5.98 -23.78 8.55
CA PRO A 427 4.71 -24.50 8.55
C PRO A 427 4.64 -25.56 7.45
N ALA A 428 3.96 -26.66 7.76
CA ALA A 428 3.63 -27.74 6.84
C ALA A 428 2.31 -27.44 6.12
N ASP A 429 2.36 -26.59 5.09
CA ASP A 429 1.18 -25.98 4.49
C ASP A 429 0.82 -26.54 3.10
N LEU A 430 1.58 -27.48 2.54
CA LEU A 430 1.40 -27.97 1.16
C LEU A 430 -0.03 -28.44 0.87
N LEU A 431 -0.63 -29.15 1.81
CA LEU A 431 -1.96 -29.76 1.68
C LEU A 431 -3.11 -28.84 2.12
N ILE A 432 -2.81 -27.64 2.62
CA ILE A 432 -3.87 -26.68 2.95
C ILE A 432 -4.41 -26.13 1.63
N GLU A 433 -5.71 -26.17 1.40
CA GLU A 433 -6.35 -25.48 0.28
C GLU A 433 -6.76 -24.08 0.73
N MET A 434 -6.35 -23.05 -0.01
CA MET A 434 -6.81 -21.69 0.26
C MET A 434 -8.00 -21.39 -0.64
N ARG A 435 -9.10 -20.96 -0.04
CA ARG A 435 -10.35 -20.59 -0.74
C ARG A 435 -10.77 -19.20 -0.30
N GLY A 436 -11.42 -18.45 -1.18
CA GLY A 436 -11.92 -17.13 -0.85
C GLY A 436 -12.25 -16.30 -2.08
N THR A 437 -12.83 -15.12 -1.84
CA THR A 437 -13.28 -14.18 -2.87
C THR A 437 -13.06 -12.73 -2.42
N LEU A 438 -13.09 -11.81 -3.38
CA LEU A 438 -13.25 -10.38 -3.16
C LEU A 438 -14.66 -9.98 -3.64
N ASP A 439 -15.61 -9.94 -2.70
CA ASP A 439 -17.05 -9.82 -2.99
C ASP A 439 -17.42 -8.39 -3.43
N ALA A 440 -16.91 -7.37 -2.72
CA ALA A 440 -17.25 -5.97 -2.96
C ALA A 440 -16.12 -5.01 -2.60
N LEU A 441 -16.13 -3.86 -3.27
CA LEU A 441 -15.48 -2.64 -2.81
C LEU A 441 -16.61 -1.70 -2.40
N GLU A 442 -16.56 -1.15 -1.20
CA GLU A 442 -17.66 -0.35 -0.65
C GLU A 442 -17.20 1.07 -0.35
N ALA A 443 -18.00 2.06 -0.75
CA ALA A 443 -17.82 3.45 -0.32
C ALA A 443 -19.16 4.00 0.17
N GLY A 444 -19.19 4.60 1.36
CA GLY A 444 -20.45 5.03 2.01
C GLY A 444 -21.45 3.88 2.22
N GLY A 445 -20.98 2.65 2.41
CA GLY A 445 -21.82 1.46 2.62
C GLY A 445 -22.46 0.88 1.36
N ARG A 446 -22.11 1.34 0.16
CA ARG A 446 -22.60 0.80 -1.13
C ARG A 446 -21.47 0.21 -1.95
N ALA A 447 -21.76 -0.87 -2.68
CA ALA A 447 -20.81 -1.47 -3.60
C ALA A 447 -20.48 -0.51 -4.77
N VAL A 448 -19.19 -0.32 -5.04
CA VAL A 448 -18.66 0.59 -6.04
C VAL A 448 -17.60 -0.11 -6.90
N SER A 449 -17.45 0.35 -8.14
CA SER A 449 -16.35 0.00 -9.04
C SER A 449 -15.50 1.20 -9.44
N ARG A 450 -15.97 2.41 -9.10
CA ARG A 450 -15.32 3.69 -9.40
C ARG A 450 -15.38 4.61 -8.19
N VAL A 451 -14.28 5.27 -7.88
CA VAL A 451 -14.15 6.19 -6.73
C VAL A 451 -13.35 7.43 -7.13
N THR A 452 -13.56 8.54 -6.41
CA THR A 452 -12.71 9.72 -6.54
C THR A 452 -11.42 9.51 -5.72
N ALA A 453 -10.28 9.99 -6.20
CA ALA A 453 -9.03 9.94 -5.42
C ALA A 453 -9.22 10.57 -4.03
N GLY A 454 -8.76 9.90 -2.97
CA GLY A 454 -8.96 10.32 -1.57
C GLY A 454 -10.29 9.90 -0.93
N GLN A 455 -11.18 9.24 -1.68
CA GLN A 455 -12.41 8.67 -1.10
C GLN A 455 -12.09 7.40 -0.28
N GLU A 456 -12.68 7.28 0.91
CA GLU A 456 -12.57 6.05 1.70
C GLU A 456 -13.27 4.88 1.02
N VAL A 457 -12.56 3.75 0.90
CA VAL A 457 -13.07 2.51 0.30
C VAL A 457 -12.80 1.34 1.24
N VAL A 458 -13.74 0.41 1.38
CA VAL A 458 -13.55 -0.83 2.13
C VAL A 458 -13.66 -2.02 1.18
N ALA A 459 -12.60 -2.82 1.08
CA ALA A 459 -12.66 -4.11 0.40
C ALA A 459 -13.24 -5.16 1.35
N ALA A 460 -14.21 -5.93 0.86
CA ALA A 460 -14.87 -6.98 1.63
C ALA A 460 -14.93 -8.29 0.84
N GLY A 461 -14.79 -9.41 1.56
CA GLY A 461 -14.84 -10.74 0.98
C GLY A 461 -14.87 -11.82 2.05
N TRP A 462 -14.53 -13.05 1.65
CA TRP A 462 -14.30 -14.15 2.59
C TRP A 462 -13.05 -14.95 2.21
N ALA A 463 -12.47 -15.65 3.18
CA ALA A 463 -11.33 -16.52 2.98
C ALA A 463 -11.29 -17.66 4.02
N LEU A 464 -10.80 -18.83 3.60
CA LEU A 464 -10.59 -20.01 4.42
C LEU A 464 -9.25 -20.69 4.09
N ALA A 465 -8.64 -21.27 5.12
CA ALA A 465 -7.46 -22.13 5.03
C ALA A 465 -7.87 -23.55 5.40
N GLY A 466 -8.14 -24.39 4.39
CA GLY A 466 -8.91 -25.62 4.58
C GLY A 466 -10.30 -25.26 5.10
N ASP A 467 -10.67 -25.78 6.27
CA ASP A 467 -11.93 -25.47 6.95
C ASP A 467 -11.76 -24.49 8.13
N ALA A 468 -10.56 -23.91 8.28
CA ALA A 468 -10.20 -22.98 9.35
C ALA A 468 -10.13 -21.52 8.87
N THR A 469 -10.28 -20.58 9.80
CA THR A 469 -9.99 -19.16 9.59
C THR A 469 -8.50 -18.99 9.24
N PRO A 470 -8.14 -18.26 8.16
CA PRO A 470 -6.75 -17.94 7.86
C PRO A 470 -6.10 -17.12 8.97
N TRP A 471 -4.77 -17.11 9.03
CA TRP A 471 -4.04 -16.24 9.96
C TRP A 471 -4.18 -14.76 9.61
N GLN A 472 -4.18 -14.44 8.31
CA GLN A 472 -4.31 -13.07 7.82
C GLN A 472 -4.81 -13.06 6.37
N VAL A 473 -5.56 -12.01 6.00
CA VAL A 473 -5.81 -11.61 4.61
C VAL A 473 -5.21 -10.24 4.37
N ALA A 474 -4.61 -10.05 3.19
CA ALA A 474 -4.13 -8.76 2.73
C ALA A 474 -4.65 -8.43 1.34
N VAL A 475 -4.94 -7.15 1.11
CA VAL A 475 -5.23 -6.57 -0.20
C VAL A 475 -4.01 -5.76 -0.60
N VAL A 476 -3.41 -6.12 -1.73
CA VAL A 476 -2.29 -5.41 -2.34
C VAL A 476 -2.82 -4.57 -3.49
N LEU A 477 -2.65 -3.26 -3.42
CA LEU A 477 -3.02 -2.30 -4.44
C LEU A 477 -1.82 -2.01 -5.35
N ASP A 478 -1.97 -2.25 -6.65
CA ASP A 478 -0.96 -2.11 -7.71
C ASP A 478 0.39 -2.76 -7.41
N GLY A 479 0.39 -3.83 -6.61
CA GLY A 479 1.63 -4.50 -6.18
C GLY A 479 2.51 -3.65 -5.25
N ARG A 480 2.03 -2.51 -4.75
CA ARG A 480 2.80 -1.51 -4.00
C ARG A 480 2.30 -1.32 -2.57
N GLN A 481 1.06 -0.90 -2.41
CA GLN A 481 0.47 -0.66 -1.09
C GLN A 481 -0.18 -1.94 -0.59
N THR A 482 0.04 -2.31 0.67
CA THR A 482 -0.50 -3.53 1.27
C THR A 482 -1.30 -3.19 2.51
N PHE A 483 -2.58 -3.55 2.51
CA PHE A 483 -3.50 -3.40 3.64
C PHE A 483 -3.88 -4.79 4.12
N ALA A 484 -3.78 -5.07 5.42
CA ALA A 484 -3.96 -6.44 5.91
C ALA A 484 -4.74 -6.49 7.22
N THR A 485 -5.54 -7.55 7.39
CA THR A 485 -6.32 -7.80 8.61
C THR A 485 -6.17 -9.25 9.07
N PRO A 486 -5.90 -9.48 10.36
CA PRO A 486 -6.04 -10.80 10.99
C PRO A 486 -7.45 -11.01 11.57
N THR A 487 -8.35 -10.04 11.44
CA THR A 487 -9.70 -10.07 12.03
C THR A 487 -10.71 -10.60 11.04
N PHE A 488 -11.49 -11.60 11.46
CA PHE A 488 -12.49 -12.23 10.63
C PHE A 488 -13.88 -12.12 11.24
N LEU A 489 -14.87 -11.98 10.37
CA LEU A 489 -16.27 -11.84 10.66
C LEU A 489 -17.00 -13.13 10.31
N ASP A 490 -18.13 -13.32 10.98
CA ASP A 490 -19.02 -14.41 10.65
C ASP A 490 -19.69 -14.19 9.27
N ARG A 491 -19.82 -15.27 8.50
CA ARG A 491 -20.45 -15.31 7.18
C ARG A 491 -21.39 -16.51 7.11
N PRO A 492 -22.66 -16.36 7.53
CA PRO A 492 -23.63 -17.45 7.58
C PRO A 492 -23.80 -18.16 6.24
N ASP A 493 -23.83 -17.40 5.14
CA ASP A 493 -23.91 -17.91 3.77
C ASP A 493 -22.74 -18.85 3.41
N VAL A 494 -21.52 -18.49 3.80
CA VAL A 494 -20.32 -19.32 3.57
C VAL A 494 -20.35 -20.57 4.46
N ARG A 495 -20.73 -20.41 5.73
CA ARG A 495 -20.87 -21.51 6.70
C ARG A 495 -21.91 -22.52 6.28
N GLU A 496 -23.09 -22.07 5.83
CA GLU A 496 -24.16 -22.96 5.35
C GLU A 496 -23.77 -23.67 4.05
N THR A 497 -23.12 -22.96 3.13
CA THR A 497 -22.72 -23.54 1.82
C THR A 497 -21.56 -24.53 1.94
N LEU A 498 -20.56 -24.23 2.77
CA LEU A 498 -19.33 -25.03 2.88
C LEU A 498 -19.29 -25.92 4.13
N GLY A 499 -20.25 -25.80 5.05
CA GLY A 499 -20.33 -26.58 6.28
C GLY A 499 -19.23 -26.25 7.31
N THR A 500 -18.64 -25.06 7.28
CA THR A 500 -17.57 -24.66 8.22
C THR A 500 -18.10 -23.79 9.37
N ALA A 501 -17.63 -24.04 10.59
CA ALA A 501 -17.92 -23.21 11.76
C ALA A 501 -16.99 -22.00 11.92
N SER A 502 -15.94 -21.91 11.10
CA SER A 502 -14.89 -20.90 11.23
C SER A 502 -15.32 -19.55 10.64
N PRO A 503 -15.09 -18.41 11.33
CA PRO A 503 -15.26 -17.09 10.75
C PRO A 503 -14.43 -16.94 9.48
N ALA A 504 -15.06 -16.51 8.38
CA ALA A 504 -14.43 -16.45 7.06
C ALA A 504 -14.46 -15.05 6.45
N GLY A 505 -15.39 -14.18 6.87
CA GLY A 505 -15.55 -12.85 6.30
C GLY A 505 -14.41 -11.92 6.70
N TRP A 506 -14.04 -11.00 5.83
CA TRP A 506 -13.05 -9.97 6.14
C TRP A 506 -13.44 -8.65 5.50
N ARG A 507 -13.02 -7.55 6.13
CA ARG A 507 -13.21 -6.17 5.66
C ARG A 507 -11.91 -5.41 5.90
N ILE A 508 -11.40 -4.74 4.87
CA ILE A 508 -10.13 -4.02 4.91
C ILE A 508 -10.36 -2.61 4.33
N PRO A 509 -10.23 -1.54 5.13
CA PRO A 509 -10.23 -0.19 4.61
C PRO A 509 -8.98 0.05 3.75
N LEU A 510 -9.18 0.72 2.63
CA LEU A 510 -8.17 1.07 1.64
C LEU A 510 -8.05 2.58 1.60
N ASP A 511 -6.82 3.06 1.70
CA ASP A 511 -6.52 4.47 1.47
C ASP A 511 -6.35 4.70 -0.04
N THR A 512 -7.19 5.56 -0.62
CA THR A 512 -7.11 5.93 -2.04
C THR A 512 -6.43 7.28 -2.27
N THR A 513 -5.90 7.89 -1.21
CA THR A 513 -5.20 9.17 -1.26
C THR A 513 -3.92 9.03 -2.08
N GLY A 514 -3.71 9.94 -3.02
CA GLY A 514 -2.52 9.95 -3.88
C GLY A 514 -2.52 8.90 -5.00
N LEU A 515 -3.62 8.15 -5.20
CA LEU A 515 -3.78 7.32 -6.39
C LEU A 515 -4.00 8.20 -7.62
N ALA A 516 -3.26 7.90 -8.70
CA ALA A 516 -3.45 8.58 -9.97
C ALA A 516 -4.83 8.24 -10.56
N PRO A 517 -5.43 9.10 -11.39
CA PRO A 517 -6.62 8.72 -12.14
C PRO A 517 -6.31 7.54 -13.08
N GLY A 518 -7.15 6.50 -13.07
CA GLY A 518 -6.96 5.31 -13.89
C GLY A 518 -7.52 4.04 -13.26
N GLU A 519 -7.20 2.90 -13.87
CA GLU A 519 -7.51 1.59 -13.31
C GLU A 519 -6.41 1.14 -12.35
N HIS A 520 -6.82 0.78 -11.14
CA HIS A 520 -5.96 0.24 -10.09
C HIS A 520 -6.33 -1.21 -9.81
N ARG A 521 -5.33 -2.05 -9.59
CA ARG A 521 -5.51 -3.49 -9.43
C ARG A 521 -5.38 -3.89 -7.98
N LEU A 522 -6.41 -4.56 -7.46
CA LEU A 522 -6.48 -5.08 -6.10
C LEU A 522 -6.28 -6.58 -6.12
N THR A 523 -5.22 -7.04 -5.47
CA THR A 523 -4.88 -8.44 -5.35
C THR A 523 -5.08 -8.91 -3.91
N VAL A 524 -5.90 -9.94 -3.72
CA VAL A 524 -6.12 -10.54 -2.39
C VAL A 524 -5.14 -11.70 -2.19
N LEU A 525 -4.38 -11.62 -1.11
CA LEU A 525 -3.48 -12.66 -0.61
C LEU A 525 -3.95 -13.13 0.76
N ALA A 526 -3.85 -14.43 1.04
CA ALA A 526 -4.14 -14.98 2.36
C ALA A 526 -3.04 -15.91 2.85
N TRP A 527 -2.85 -15.94 4.17
CA TRP A 527 -1.86 -16.75 4.85
C TRP A 527 -2.55 -17.76 5.75
N ALA A 528 -2.26 -19.04 5.58
CA ALA A 528 -2.76 -20.09 6.47
C ALA A 528 -2.10 -20.04 7.87
N SER A 529 -0.92 -19.42 7.99
CA SER A 529 -0.17 -19.28 9.24
C SER A 529 0.78 -18.08 9.16
N GLU A 530 1.20 -17.57 10.32
CA GLU A 530 2.12 -16.43 10.47
C GLU A 530 3.39 -16.53 9.62
N LYS A 531 3.95 -17.74 9.53
CA LYS A 531 5.21 -18.03 8.83
C LYS A 531 4.99 -18.68 7.45
N GLY A 532 3.75 -18.75 7.01
CA GLY A 532 3.36 -19.33 5.72
C GLY A 532 3.67 -18.40 4.55
N GLN A 533 3.51 -18.91 3.33
CA GLN A 533 3.55 -18.08 2.13
C GLN A 533 2.15 -17.50 1.85
N GLY A 534 2.12 -16.24 1.41
CA GLY A 534 0.89 -15.58 0.98
C GLY A 534 0.38 -16.22 -0.30
N ARG A 535 -0.89 -16.60 -0.31
CA ARG A 535 -1.52 -17.31 -1.43
C ARG A 535 -2.51 -16.42 -2.12
N PHE A 536 -2.43 -16.37 -3.45
CA PHE A 536 -3.38 -15.67 -4.28
C PHE A 536 -4.78 -16.25 -4.10
N LEU A 537 -5.77 -15.38 -3.84
CA LEU A 537 -7.17 -15.75 -3.71
C LEU A 537 -8.02 -15.17 -4.85
N ALA A 538 -7.88 -13.87 -5.10
CA ALA A 538 -8.71 -13.14 -6.04
C ALA A 538 -8.03 -11.85 -6.50
N GLU A 539 -8.49 -11.33 -7.63
CA GLU A 539 -8.10 -10.03 -8.15
C GLU A 539 -9.33 -9.24 -8.61
N ARG A 540 -9.29 -7.91 -8.48
CA ARG A 540 -10.34 -7.01 -8.99
C ARG A 540 -9.75 -5.65 -9.33
N THR A 541 -10.40 -4.91 -10.22
CA THR A 541 -10.02 -3.55 -10.60
C THR A 541 -10.89 -2.51 -9.89
N LEU A 542 -10.28 -1.39 -9.52
CA LEU A 542 -10.92 -0.18 -9.02
C LEU A 542 -10.56 0.98 -9.95
N THR A 543 -11.54 1.66 -10.52
CA THR A 543 -11.28 2.87 -11.31
C THR A 543 -11.24 4.10 -10.40
N VAL A 544 -10.09 4.77 -10.32
CA VAL A 544 -9.94 6.05 -9.65
C VAL A 544 -10.12 7.17 -10.67
N ARG A 545 -10.96 8.16 -10.36
CA ARG A 545 -11.09 9.38 -11.18
C ARG A 545 -10.41 10.57 -10.50
N ALA A 546 -9.97 11.52 -11.32
CA ALA A 546 -9.57 12.82 -10.83
C ALA A 546 -10.75 13.49 -10.10
N PRO A 547 -10.49 14.27 -9.03
CA PRO A 547 -11.49 15.15 -8.45
C PRO A 547 -12.04 16.10 -9.54
N SER A 548 -13.35 16.29 -9.58
CA SER A 548 -13.98 17.29 -10.42
C SER A 548 -14.03 18.65 -9.71
N ALA A 549 -14.24 19.73 -10.46
CA ALA A 549 -14.35 21.08 -9.91
C ALA A 549 -15.54 21.30 -8.97
N ASP A 550 -16.49 20.36 -8.92
CA ASP A 550 -17.57 20.32 -7.92
C ASP A 550 -17.14 19.49 -6.68
N ASP A 551 -16.32 18.43 -6.86
CA ASP A 551 -15.73 17.68 -5.73
C ASP A 551 -14.82 18.58 -4.85
N ASP A 552 -14.13 19.56 -5.46
CA ASP A 552 -13.31 20.57 -4.73
C ASP A 552 -14.15 21.47 -3.81
N LEU A 553 -15.39 21.79 -4.21
CA LEU A 553 -16.30 22.61 -3.39
C LEU A 553 -16.90 21.77 -2.26
N ASP A 554 -17.20 20.49 -2.49
CA ASP A 554 -17.68 19.56 -1.47
C ASP A 554 -16.60 19.27 -0.40
N GLU A 555 -15.33 19.20 -0.81
CA GLU A 555 -14.19 19.20 0.11
C GLU A 555 -14.10 20.52 0.88
N GLY A 556 -14.21 21.67 0.20
CA GLY A 556 -14.28 22.98 0.83
C GLY A 556 -15.38 23.08 1.90
N PHE A 557 -16.55 22.49 1.64
CA PHE A 557 -17.67 22.44 2.58
C PHE A 557 -17.34 21.67 3.86
N ARG A 558 -16.77 20.47 3.72
CA ARG A 558 -16.33 19.65 4.86
C ARG A 558 -15.25 20.37 5.67
N THR A 559 -14.30 21.02 4.99
CA THR A 559 -13.20 21.75 5.60
C THR A 559 -13.67 22.99 6.36
N ALA A 560 -14.54 23.82 5.78
CA ALA A 560 -15.09 25.00 6.46
C ALA A 560 -15.89 24.62 7.72
N ALA A 561 -16.72 23.58 7.64
CA ALA A 561 -17.44 23.06 8.80
C ALA A 561 -16.51 22.47 9.87
N ALA A 562 -15.41 21.82 9.48
CA ALA A 562 -14.41 21.33 10.40
C ALA A 562 -13.70 22.48 11.15
N ARG A 563 -13.26 23.54 10.44
CA ARG A 563 -12.61 24.72 11.05
C ARG A 563 -13.50 25.39 12.08
N LEU A 564 -14.78 25.58 11.79
CA LEU A 564 -15.75 26.15 12.73
C LEU A 564 -15.88 25.31 14.01
N ARG A 565 -15.84 23.98 13.91
CA ARG A 565 -15.85 23.09 15.09
C ARG A 565 -14.54 23.16 15.87
N GLU A 566 -13.40 23.18 15.17
CA GLU A 566 -12.07 23.27 15.77
C GLU A 566 -11.87 24.57 16.56
N HIS A 567 -12.36 25.70 16.03
CA HIS A 567 -12.19 27.02 16.65
C HIS A 567 -13.15 27.29 17.81
N GLN A 568 -14.25 26.51 17.94
CA GLN A 568 -15.24 26.71 19.00
C GLN A 568 -14.70 26.30 20.37
N GLN A 569 -14.63 27.24 21.29
CA GLN A 569 -14.13 27.03 22.65
C GLN A 569 -15.07 26.13 23.44
N GLY A 570 -14.55 25.36 24.40
CA GLY A 570 -15.32 24.38 25.21
C GLY A 570 -16.70 24.88 25.67
N PRO A 571 -16.83 26.07 26.28
CA PRO A 571 -18.12 26.62 26.72
C PRO A 571 -19.12 26.94 25.60
N GLY A 572 -18.70 27.05 24.33
CA GLY A 572 -19.58 27.22 23.17
C GLY A 572 -19.40 28.53 22.39
N TYR A 573 -18.44 29.39 22.76
CA TYR A 573 -18.16 30.65 22.06
C TYR A 573 -16.99 30.53 21.06
N TRP A 574 -16.87 31.53 20.18
CA TRP A 574 -15.70 31.73 19.32
C TRP A 574 -14.93 32.99 19.75
N LEU A 575 -13.64 33.02 19.44
CA LEU A 575 -12.77 34.15 19.75
C LEU A 575 -12.75 35.15 18.58
N THR A 576 -12.92 36.42 18.91
CA THR A 576 -12.83 37.53 17.94
C THR A 576 -11.39 37.99 17.85
N SER A 577 -10.92 38.23 16.63
CA SER A 577 -9.60 38.79 16.39
C SER A 577 -9.67 40.31 16.28
N PHE A 578 -8.70 41.05 16.81
CA PHE A 578 -8.62 42.50 16.61
C PHE A 578 -7.22 42.99 16.27
N THR A 579 -7.15 44.09 15.53
CA THR A 579 -5.90 44.76 15.11
C THR A 579 -5.96 46.26 15.37
N SER A 580 -4.80 46.92 15.40
CA SER A 580 -4.67 48.38 15.62
C SER A 580 -4.80 49.22 14.35
N ALA A 581 -4.88 48.59 13.18
CA ALA A 581 -4.97 49.24 11.88
C ALA A 581 -6.02 48.53 11.01
N PRO A 582 -6.60 49.19 9.97
CA PRO A 582 -7.60 48.60 9.08
C PRO A 582 -6.96 47.60 8.09
N ARG A 583 -6.28 46.59 8.62
CA ARG A 583 -5.68 45.45 7.94
C ARG A 583 -5.55 44.29 8.93
N PHE A 584 -5.65 43.06 8.45
CA PHE A 584 -5.46 41.87 9.26
C PHE A 584 -3.97 41.50 9.32
N ALA A 585 -3.25 42.09 10.26
CA ALA A 585 -1.84 41.81 10.51
C ALA A 585 -1.59 41.81 12.02
N GLU A 586 -0.89 40.79 12.53
CA GLU A 586 -0.58 40.60 13.95
C GLU A 586 -1.83 40.71 14.85
N PRO A 587 -2.88 39.90 14.60
CA PRO A 587 -4.11 39.98 15.37
C PRO A 587 -3.94 39.49 16.80
N HIS A 588 -4.66 40.12 17.72
CA HIS A 588 -4.88 39.61 19.07
C HIS A 588 -6.28 39.01 19.18
N GLN A 589 -6.47 38.02 20.04
CA GLN A 589 -7.77 37.38 20.24
C GLN A 589 -8.39 37.77 21.57
N GLU A 590 -9.71 37.97 21.56
CA GLU A 590 -10.52 38.18 22.75
C GLU A 590 -11.86 37.44 22.65
N MET A 591 -12.46 37.13 23.79
CA MET A 591 -13.85 36.68 23.84
C MET A 591 -14.76 37.91 23.86
N ASN A 592 -15.76 37.91 22.98
CA ASN A 592 -16.92 38.80 23.09
C ASN A 592 -18.22 38.05 22.75
N THR A 593 -19.33 38.58 23.24
CA THR A 593 -20.68 38.03 23.05
C THR A 593 -21.14 38.23 21.60
N PHE A 594 -20.81 39.37 21.00
CA PHE A 594 -21.20 39.74 19.64
C PHE A 594 -20.88 38.66 18.60
N LEU A 595 -19.62 38.19 18.51
CA LEU A 595 -19.23 37.25 17.46
C LEU A 595 -20.00 35.94 17.56
N THR A 596 -20.19 35.43 18.78
CA THR A 596 -20.91 34.18 18.99
C THR A 596 -22.38 34.32 18.60
N ALA A 597 -23.01 35.46 18.92
CA ALA A 597 -24.37 35.76 18.47
C ALA A 597 -24.45 35.89 16.94
N PHE A 598 -23.49 36.59 16.33
CA PHE A 598 -23.42 36.76 14.88
C PHE A 598 -23.21 35.43 14.14
N LEU A 599 -22.32 34.56 14.63
CA LEU A 599 -22.11 33.23 14.06
C LEU A 599 -23.32 32.33 14.22
N LEU A 600 -24.02 32.38 15.37
CA LEU A 600 -25.26 31.62 15.57
C LEU A 600 -26.27 31.94 14.47
N ASP A 601 -26.47 33.23 14.19
CA ASP A 601 -27.38 33.72 13.15
C ASP A 601 -26.97 33.33 11.72
N LEU A 602 -25.67 33.31 11.42
CA LEU A 602 -25.16 32.86 10.14
C LEU A 602 -25.27 31.34 9.96
N LEU A 603 -25.02 30.57 11.02
CA LEU A 603 -24.92 29.12 10.97
C LEU A 603 -26.26 28.40 11.10
N GLU A 604 -27.27 29.00 11.72
CA GLU A 604 -28.57 28.35 11.94
C GLU A 604 -29.15 27.72 10.65
N PRO A 605 -29.14 28.40 9.47
CA PRO A 605 -29.70 27.80 8.25
C PRO A 605 -28.88 26.63 7.69
N VAL A 606 -27.55 26.61 7.92
CA VAL A 606 -26.63 25.57 7.43
C VAL A 606 -26.30 24.51 8.49
N ALA A 607 -26.96 24.55 9.65
CA ALA A 607 -26.57 23.75 10.81
C ALA A 607 -26.71 22.25 10.58
N VAL A 608 -27.78 21.85 9.88
CA VAL A 608 -28.08 20.45 9.58
C VAL A 608 -27.18 19.92 8.47
N SER A 609 -27.11 20.64 7.35
CA SER A 609 -26.30 20.27 6.18
C SER A 609 -24.81 20.24 6.52
N GLY A 610 -24.31 21.17 7.33
CA GLY A 610 -22.91 21.26 7.75
C GLY A 610 -22.50 20.33 8.90
N GLY A 611 -23.44 19.60 9.51
CA GLY A 611 -23.17 18.83 10.73
C GLY A 611 -22.70 19.72 11.90
N LEU A 612 -23.27 20.92 12.01
CA LEU A 612 -22.94 21.94 13.02
C LEU A 612 -24.02 22.08 14.10
N GLY A 613 -25.03 21.21 14.11
CA GLY A 613 -26.15 21.26 15.07
C GLY A 613 -25.71 21.30 16.54
N GLU A 614 -24.71 20.52 16.93
CA GLU A 614 -24.19 20.58 18.31
C GLU A 614 -23.47 21.90 18.61
N SER A 615 -22.70 22.43 17.65
CA SER A 615 -22.01 23.71 17.79
C SER A 615 -22.98 24.87 17.94
N VAL A 616 -24.05 24.90 17.14
CA VAL A 616 -25.14 25.88 17.22
C VAL A 616 -25.86 25.79 18.57
N GLN A 617 -26.16 24.59 19.06
CA GLN A 617 -26.79 24.42 20.38
C GLN A 617 -25.88 24.86 21.54
N ARG A 618 -24.57 24.58 21.46
CA ARG A 618 -23.61 25.05 22.45
C ARG A 618 -23.49 26.58 22.46
N ALA A 619 -23.42 27.20 21.28
CA ALA A 619 -23.41 28.65 21.15
C ALA A 619 -24.67 29.29 21.75
N ARG A 620 -25.84 28.71 21.45
CA ARG A 620 -27.12 29.14 22.03
C ARG A 620 -27.11 29.08 23.56
N ARG A 621 -26.67 27.97 24.15
CA ARG A 621 -26.54 27.84 25.61
C ARG A 621 -25.58 28.89 26.20
N HIS A 622 -24.41 29.04 25.59
CA HIS A 622 -23.42 30.02 26.03
C HIS A 622 -23.99 31.45 26.06
N LEU A 623 -24.70 31.86 25.00
CA LEU A 623 -25.30 33.18 24.89
C LEU A 623 -26.45 33.39 25.88
N THR A 624 -27.32 32.39 26.05
CA THR A 624 -28.38 32.42 27.07
C THR A 624 -27.79 32.63 28.47
N ASP A 625 -26.68 31.96 28.77
CA ASP A 625 -25.99 32.11 30.05
C ASP A 625 -25.42 33.53 30.28
N GLN A 626 -25.25 34.34 29.23
CA GLN A 626 -24.78 35.72 29.33
C GLN A 626 -25.86 36.73 29.78
N ILE A 627 -27.13 36.32 29.84
CA ILE A 627 -28.23 37.19 30.27
C ILE A 627 -28.14 37.40 31.79
N GLU A 628 -27.88 38.64 32.21
CA GLU A 628 -27.78 39.01 33.64
C GLU A 628 -29.13 39.01 34.35
N ALA A 629 -29.11 39.19 35.67
CA ALA A 629 -30.33 39.21 36.49
C ALA A 629 -31.30 40.35 36.11
N ASP A 630 -30.76 41.47 35.62
CA ASP A 630 -31.54 42.61 35.08
C ASP A 630 -31.94 42.43 33.61
N GLY A 631 -31.56 41.30 33.01
CA GLY A 631 -31.80 40.96 31.61
C GLY A 631 -30.85 41.62 30.62
N LEU A 632 -29.84 42.38 31.07
CA LEU A 632 -28.87 43.00 30.19
C LEU A 632 -27.74 42.02 29.82
N VAL A 633 -27.03 42.33 28.74
CA VAL A 633 -25.88 41.57 28.25
C VAL A 633 -24.71 42.51 28.02
N ARG A 634 -23.50 42.01 28.29
CA ARG A 634 -22.23 42.74 28.11
C ARG A 634 -21.43 42.16 26.96
N TYR A 635 -20.65 43.04 26.35
CA TYR A 635 -19.66 42.69 25.33
C TYR A 635 -18.67 41.57 25.71
N HIS A 636 -18.01 41.60 26.88
CA HIS A 636 -17.08 40.52 27.30
C HIS A 636 -17.76 39.39 28.10
N GLY A 637 -19.10 39.33 28.07
CA GLY A 637 -19.88 38.39 28.88
C GLY A 637 -20.01 38.81 30.35
N ARG A 638 -20.49 37.88 31.18
CA ARG A 638 -20.84 38.16 32.57
C ARG A 638 -19.63 38.38 33.51
N PRO A 639 -19.73 39.30 34.48
CA PRO A 639 -18.63 39.59 35.43
C PRO A 639 -18.12 38.38 36.22
N ASP A 640 -19.00 37.41 36.50
CA ASP A 640 -18.73 36.17 37.22
C ASP A 640 -18.36 34.98 36.30
N GLY A 641 -18.23 35.23 35.00
CA GLY A 641 -17.87 34.22 34.01
C GLY A 641 -16.38 33.85 34.03
N PRO A 642 -16.03 32.60 33.64
CA PRO A 642 -14.65 32.09 33.67
C PRO A 642 -13.70 32.84 32.73
N THR A 643 -14.22 33.59 31.76
CA THR A 643 -13.47 34.39 30.77
C THR A 643 -13.06 35.77 31.26
N ILE A 644 -13.81 36.39 32.17
CA ILE A 644 -13.55 37.77 32.64
C ILE A 644 -12.51 37.83 33.77
N GLY A 645 -12.37 36.76 34.56
CA GLY A 645 -11.42 36.68 35.67
C GLY A 645 -9.94 36.87 35.31
N THR A 646 -9.58 36.80 34.02
CA THR A 646 -8.21 37.00 33.49
C THR A 646 -8.03 38.30 32.70
N LEU A 647 -9.09 38.91 32.15
CA LEU A 647 -9.03 40.18 31.39
C LEU A 647 -9.06 41.43 32.29
N GLY A 648 -9.44 41.28 33.56
CA GLY A 648 -9.39 42.33 34.58
C GLY A 648 -10.41 43.48 34.39
N CYS A 649 -11.31 43.39 33.41
CA CYS A 649 -12.20 44.50 33.06
C CYS A 649 -13.63 44.04 32.73
N VAL A 650 -14.62 44.61 33.45
CA VAL A 650 -16.06 44.37 33.25
C VAL A 650 -16.66 45.51 32.44
N ILE A 651 -16.94 45.29 31.15
CA ILE A 651 -17.52 46.33 30.28
C ILE A 651 -19.00 46.60 30.64
N THR A 652 -19.42 47.86 30.53
CA THR A 652 -20.82 48.31 30.68
C THR A 652 -21.75 47.54 29.74
N PRO A 653 -22.97 47.13 30.14
CA PRO A 653 -23.91 46.47 29.22
C PRO A 653 -24.33 47.42 28.10
N ASP A 654 -24.65 46.86 26.95
CA ASP A 654 -24.97 47.64 25.76
C ASP A 654 -26.22 47.12 25.03
N THR A 655 -26.77 47.98 24.20
CA THR A 655 -27.97 47.73 23.40
C THR A 655 -27.77 46.64 22.37
N ASP A 656 -26.56 46.48 21.82
CA ASP A 656 -26.32 45.59 20.69
C ASP A 656 -26.30 44.13 21.12
N ASP A 657 -25.45 43.81 22.08
CA ASP A 657 -25.33 42.47 22.65
C ASP A 657 -26.63 42.05 23.34
N THR A 658 -27.28 42.98 24.05
CA THR A 658 -28.60 42.72 24.66
C THR A 658 -29.64 42.40 23.59
N ALA A 659 -29.69 43.14 22.48
CA ALA A 659 -30.65 42.91 21.42
C ALA A 659 -30.41 41.58 20.69
N LEU A 660 -29.16 41.30 20.33
CA LEU A 660 -28.76 40.10 19.60
C LEU A 660 -29.03 38.83 20.41
N VAL A 661 -28.64 38.79 21.68
CA VAL A 661 -28.83 37.60 22.53
C VAL A 661 -30.30 37.33 22.80
N TRP A 662 -31.12 38.34 23.12
CA TRP A 662 -32.55 38.12 23.34
C TRP A 662 -33.32 37.68 22.09
N ARG A 663 -32.85 38.07 20.90
CA ARG A 663 -33.42 37.61 19.62
C ARG A 663 -32.99 36.17 19.32
N LEU A 664 -31.68 35.90 19.41
CA LEU A 664 -31.10 34.67 18.87
C LEU A 664 -31.01 33.52 19.86
N ALA A 665 -30.80 33.80 21.15
CA ALA A 665 -30.60 32.81 22.20
C ALA A 665 -31.32 33.21 23.51
N PRO A 666 -32.64 33.43 23.47
CA PRO A 666 -33.39 33.89 24.63
C PRO A 666 -33.41 32.87 25.76
N ASP A 667 -33.43 33.37 27.01
CA ASP A 667 -33.72 32.56 28.18
C ASP A 667 -35.13 31.93 28.06
N PRO A 668 -35.29 30.61 28.29
CA PRO A 668 -36.60 29.99 28.44
C PRO A 668 -37.52 30.73 29.43
N ASP A 669 -36.94 31.27 30.50
CA ASP A 669 -37.63 32.19 31.41
C ASP A 669 -37.58 33.63 30.87
N ARG A 670 -38.67 34.05 30.24
CA ARG A 670 -38.84 35.40 29.68
C ARG A 670 -39.11 36.48 30.74
N SER A 671 -39.14 36.16 32.03
CA SER A 671 -39.46 37.12 33.11
C SER A 671 -38.49 38.31 33.18
N ARG A 672 -37.25 38.15 32.70
CA ARG A 672 -36.21 39.20 32.69
C ARG A 672 -36.29 40.15 31.48
N LEU A 673 -36.89 39.72 30.37
CA LEU A 673 -36.96 40.51 29.14
C LEU A 673 -37.70 41.86 29.32
N PRO A 674 -38.84 41.95 30.04
CA PRO A 674 -39.47 43.24 30.32
C PRO A 674 -38.55 44.25 31.02
N ALA A 675 -37.70 43.80 31.95
CA ALA A 675 -36.76 44.66 32.66
C ALA A 675 -35.63 45.18 31.73
N ALA A 676 -35.12 44.32 30.85
CA ALA A 676 -34.16 44.71 29.81
C ALA A 676 -34.77 45.74 28.85
N LEU A 677 -35.99 45.49 28.35
CA LEU A 677 -36.70 46.42 27.46
C LEU A 677 -37.02 47.76 28.14
N ALA A 678 -37.40 47.75 29.41
CA ALA A 678 -37.61 48.97 30.18
C ALA A 678 -36.30 49.76 30.34
N THR A 679 -35.16 49.08 30.47
CA THR A 679 -33.85 49.74 30.51
C THR A 679 -33.48 50.34 29.16
N LEU A 680 -33.68 49.61 28.05
CA LEU A 680 -33.52 50.15 26.70
C LEU A 680 -34.38 51.42 26.50
N ASP A 681 -35.64 51.39 26.92
CA ASP A 681 -36.57 52.53 26.84
C ASP A 681 -36.05 53.76 27.63
N ARG A 682 -35.33 53.58 28.75
CA ARG A 682 -34.69 54.68 29.50
C ARG A 682 -33.55 55.36 28.74
N TYR A 683 -32.91 54.65 27.82
CA TYR A 683 -31.80 55.14 26.99
C TYR A 683 -32.25 55.53 25.57
N ARG A 684 -33.55 55.76 25.39
CA ARG A 684 -34.14 56.28 24.16
C ARG A 684 -34.00 57.80 24.09
N THR A 685 -33.52 58.32 22.95
CA THR A 685 -33.34 59.74 22.68
C THR A 685 -34.68 60.41 22.34
N GLY A 686 -34.73 61.75 22.40
CA GLY A 686 -35.90 62.52 21.94
C GLY A 686 -36.23 62.33 20.45
N GLU A 687 -35.28 61.87 19.64
CA GLU A 687 -35.48 61.51 18.23
C GLU A 687 -36.11 60.12 18.06
N GLY A 688 -36.26 59.36 19.15
CA GLY A 688 -36.81 58.01 19.15
C GLY A 688 -35.80 56.90 18.84
N LEU A 689 -34.50 57.22 18.78
CA LEU A 689 -33.39 56.28 18.61
C LEU A 689 -32.85 55.82 19.98
N TYR A 690 -32.02 54.78 20.02
CA TYR A 690 -31.49 54.22 21.26
C TYR A 690 -29.98 54.43 21.38
N ARG A 691 -29.51 54.74 22.59
CA ARG A 691 -28.10 54.90 22.91
C ARG A 691 -27.42 53.52 23.06
N THR A 692 -26.12 53.44 22.84
CA THR A 692 -25.38 52.17 22.91
C THR A 692 -25.24 51.63 24.33
N TRP A 693 -24.73 52.43 25.27
CA TRP A 693 -24.43 51.97 26.64
C TRP A 693 -25.61 52.15 27.58
N LEU A 694 -25.90 51.11 28.38
CA LEU A 694 -27.08 50.99 29.25
C LEU A 694 -26.79 51.27 30.73
N ALA A 695 -25.95 52.27 30.99
CA ALA A 695 -25.64 52.74 32.34
C ALA A 695 -25.45 54.27 32.36
N PRO A 696 -25.61 54.94 33.51
CA PRO A 696 -25.21 56.33 33.65
C PRO A 696 -23.69 56.43 33.47
N ARG A 697 -23.20 57.59 33.01
CA ARG A 697 -21.79 57.78 32.63
C ARG A 697 -20.83 57.50 33.79
N GLU A 698 -21.25 57.82 35.01
CA GLU A 698 -20.50 57.62 36.25
C GLU A 698 -20.33 56.14 36.59
N ALA A 699 -21.16 55.26 36.02
CA ALA A 699 -21.10 53.82 36.19
C ALA A 699 -20.40 53.09 35.02
N TYR A 700 -19.84 53.84 34.06
CA TYR A 700 -19.08 53.25 32.97
C TYR A 700 -17.84 52.55 33.49
N ARG A 701 -17.65 51.32 33.05
CA ARG A 701 -16.48 50.51 33.37
C ARG A 701 -15.84 50.04 32.09
N CYS A 702 -14.52 50.17 32.02
CA CYS A 702 -13.71 49.57 30.95
C CYS A 702 -14.06 50.05 29.53
N LEU A 703 -14.50 51.31 29.42
CA LEU A 703 -14.83 51.95 28.15
C LEU A 703 -13.82 53.03 27.81
N ASP A 704 -13.44 53.10 26.54
CA ASP A 704 -12.82 54.25 25.89
C ASP A 704 -13.84 54.81 24.90
N PRO A 705 -14.77 55.68 25.36
CA PRO A 705 -16.05 55.86 24.70
C PRO A 705 -16.02 56.88 23.55
N GLY A 706 -14.83 57.29 23.08
CA GLY A 706 -14.68 58.25 21.98
C GLY A 706 -15.21 59.66 22.30
N GLY A 707 -15.57 60.40 21.26
CA GLY A 707 -16.00 61.80 21.32
C GLY A 707 -17.43 61.98 21.84
N ASP A 708 -18.40 61.17 21.39
CA ASP A 708 -19.71 61.04 22.04
C ASP A 708 -19.64 59.86 23.00
N PRO A 709 -19.68 60.08 24.33
CA PRO A 709 -19.51 59.01 25.30
C PRO A 709 -20.64 57.96 25.28
N ASN A 710 -21.76 58.23 24.61
CA ASN A 710 -22.82 57.25 24.43
C ASN A 710 -23.48 57.42 23.06
N PRO A 711 -22.83 57.00 21.97
CA PRO A 711 -23.35 57.27 20.64
C PRO A 711 -24.64 56.47 20.38
N THR A 712 -25.36 56.89 19.34
CA THR A 712 -26.36 56.04 18.69
C THR A 712 -25.72 55.54 17.40
N ASP A 713 -25.57 54.23 17.26
CA ASP A 713 -25.05 53.61 16.04
C ASP A 713 -26.18 52.98 15.22
N LEU A 714 -26.09 53.12 13.90
CA LEU A 714 -27.09 52.67 12.94
C LEU A 714 -27.30 51.16 12.99
N THR A 715 -26.23 50.37 13.00
CA THR A 715 -26.30 48.90 12.97
C THR A 715 -26.85 48.36 14.28
N ILE A 716 -26.50 49.00 15.39
CA ILE A 716 -27.10 48.71 16.70
C ILE A 716 -28.60 48.97 16.68
N GLN A 717 -29.06 50.06 16.02
CA GLN A 717 -30.51 50.25 15.82
C GLN A 717 -31.13 49.14 14.97
N MET A 718 -30.43 48.61 13.97
CA MET A 718 -30.93 47.50 13.15
C MET A 718 -31.13 46.23 14.00
N HIS A 719 -30.17 45.89 14.85
CA HIS A 719 -30.26 44.72 15.74
C HIS A 719 -31.40 44.87 16.76
N LEU A 720 -31.52 46.04 17.39
CA LEU A 720 -32.62 46.34 18.30
C LEU A 720 -33.99 46.31 17.59
N LEU A 721 -34.08 46.87 16.37
CA LEU A 721 -35.31 46.86 15.59
C LEU A 721 -35.78 45.43 15.33
N LEU A 722 -34.87 44.51 14.99
CA LEU A 722 -35.20 43.11 14.76
C LEU A 722 -35.74 42.43 16.04
N LEU A 723 -35.15 42.70 17.20
CA LEU A 723 -35.71 42.23 18.47
C LEU A 723 -37.10 42.83 18.74
N LEU A 724 -37.26 44.15 18.55
CA LEU A 724 -38.53 44.84 18.79
C LEU A 724 -39.62 44.41 17.81
N ALA A 725 -39.28 44.07 16.58
CA ALA A 725 -40.24 43.56 15.60
C ALA A 725 -40.92 42.27 16.07
N GLU A 726 -40.19 41.42 16.80
CA GLU A 726 -40.71 40.18 17.37
C GLU A 726 -41.41 40.38 18.73
N THR A 727 -40.89 41.28 19.57
CA THR A 727 -41.30 41.39 20.99
C THR A 727 -42.24 42.57 21.29
N LYS A 728 -42.07 43.70 20.60
CA LYS A 728 -42.89 44.92 20.71
C LYS A 728 -43.08 45.55 19.32
N PRO A 729 -43.91 44.95 18.43
CA PRO A 729 -43.95 45.33 17.01
C PRO A 729 -44.24 46.83 16.74
N GLU A 730 -45.03 47.48 17.60
CA GLU A 730 -45.28 48.92 17.52
C GLU A 730 -44.03 49.77 17.76
N ALA A 731 -43.22 49.39 18.75
CA ALA A 731 -41.94 50.04 19.04
C ALA A 731 -40.95 49.80 17.90
N GLY A 732 -40.93 48.61 17.30
CA GLY A 732 -40.13 48.30 16.11
C GLY A 732 -40.50 49.18 14.91
N ARG A 733 -41.81 49.33 14.62
CA ARG A 733 -42.30 50.25 13.57
C ARG A 733 -41.94 51.71 13.85
N ALA A 734 -42.05 52.15 15.11
CA ALA A 734 -41.68 53.51 15.51
C ALA A 734 -40.17 53.76 15.34
N LEU A 735 -39.32 52.79 15.72
CA LEU A 735 -37.88 52.86 15.51
C LEU A 735 -37.52 52.90 14.01
N CYS A 736 -38.14 52.06 13.19
CA CYS A 736 -37.96 52.11 11.73
C CYS A 736 -38.28 53.50 11.16
N LYS A 737 -39.40 54.10 11.59
CA LYS A 737 -39.81 55.44 11.16
C LYS A 737 -38.80 56.52 11.56
N ALA A 738 -38.23 56.42 12.77
CA ALA A 738 -37.21 57.33 13.26
C ALA A 738 -35.87 57.15 12.52
N LEU A 739 -35.50 55.91 12.16
CA LEU A 739 -34.21 55.57 11.57
C LEU A 739 -34.08 55.99 10.10
N ARG A 740 -35.14 55.84 9.29
CA ARG A 740 -35.14 56.12 7.84
C ARG A 740 -34.59 57.49 7.45
N PRO A 741 -35.05 58.63 8.01
CA PRO A 741 -34.59 59.95 7.56
C PRO A 741 -33.14 60.28 7.97
N VAL A 742 -32.58 59.55 8.93
CA VAL A 742 -31.26 59.84 9.51
C VAL A 742 -30.19 58.83 9.10
N ALA A 743 -30.54 57.76 8.39
CA ALA A 743 -29.64 56.64 8.08
C ALA A 743 -28.37 57.02 7.31
N GLY A 744 -28.39 58.14 6.58
CA GLY A 744 -27.23 58.68 5.87
C GLY A 744 -26.36 59.64 6.66
N GLN A 745 -26.71 59.97 7.90
CA GLN A 745 -25.98 60.95 8.71
C GLN A 745 -24.75 60.31 9.37
N ASP A 746 -23.58 60.91 9.19
CA ASP A 746 -22.30 60.36 9.68
C ASP A 746 -22.27 60.14 11.19
N ARG A 747 -23.02 60.94 11.97
CA ARG A 747 -23.14 60.77 13.44
C ARG A 747 -23.69 59.40 13.88
N LEU A 748 -24.36 58.66 12.98
CA LEU A 748 -24.91 57.33 13.28
C LEU A 748 -24.00 56.19 12.83
N TRP A 749 -22.86 56.49 12.21
CA TRP A 749 -21.92 55.47 11.72
C TRP A 749 -20.68 55.49 12.60
N VAL A 750 -20.76 54.83 13.76
CA VAL A 750 -19.70 54.89 14.77
C VAL A 750 -18.88 53.61 14.80
N TYR A 751 -19.52 52.47 15.03
CA TYR A 751 -18.83 51.18 15.15
C TYR A 751 -18.70 50.44 13.81
N TYR A 752 -19.52 50.83 12.82
CA TYR A 752 -19.58 50.17 11.51
C TYR A 752 -19.21 51.08 10.36
N GLU A 753 -18.62 52.25 10.63
CA GLU A 753 -18.28 53.26 9.61
C GLU A 753 -17.48 52.68 8.44
N LYS A 754 -16.50 51.82 8.76
CA LYS A 754 -15.61 51.15 7.80
C LYS A 754 -15.93 49.67 7.57
N ALA A 755 -17.01 49.15 8.16
CA ALA A 755 -17.35 47.73 8.15
C ALA A 755 -18.77 47.51 7.57
N PRO A 756 -18.93 47.55 6.22
CA PRO A 756 -20.26 47.48 5.60
C PRO A 756 -20.91 46.08 5.67
N LEU A 757 -20.16 45.04 6.06
CA LEU A 757 -20.60 43.64 6.05
C LEU A 757 -21.91 43.42 6.81
N VAL A 758 -21.91 43.74 8.12
CA VAL A 758 -23.05 43.50 9.01
C VAL A 758 -24.26 44.38 8.64
N PRO A 759 -24.12 45.70 8.38
CA PRO A 759 -25.24 46.51 7.88
C PRO A 759 -25.89 45.92 6.62
N LEU A 760 -25.08 45.46 5.66
CA LEU A 760 -25.59 44.88 4.42
C LEU A 760 -26.33 43.56 4.65
N LEU A 761 -25.82 42.69 5.54
CA LEU A 761 -26.48 41.44 5.93
C LEU A 761 -27.84 41.67 6.59
N ARG A 762 -28.03 42.79 7.29
CA ARG A 762 -29.28 43.12 7.98
C ARG A 762 -30.37 43.71 7.07
N LEU A 763 -30.02 44.24 5.90
CA LEU A 763 -31.03 44.86 5.01
C LEU A 763 -32.14 43.92 4.56
N PRO A 764 -31.88 42.64 4.20
CA PRO A 764 -32.94 41.67 3.95
C PRO A 764 -33.77 41.36 5.20
N ASP A 765 -33.13 41.17 6.36
CA ASP A 765 -33.82 40.87 7.63
C ASP A 765 -34.79 41.99 8.02
N LEU A 766 -34.35 43.24 7.90
CA LEU A 766 -35.17 44.42 8.17
C LEU A 766 -36.35 44.52 7.21
N ARG A 767 -36.13 44.23 5.92
CA ARG A 767 -37.22 44.17 4.93
C ARG A 767 -38.26 43.13 5.31
N SER A 768 -37.83 41.93 5.72
CA SER A 768 -38.71 40.87 6.22
C SER A 768 -39.44 41.28 7.49
N ALA A 769 -38.81 42.08 8.36
CA ALA A 769 -39.42 42.66 9.56
C ALA A 769 -40.31 43.90 9.29
N GLY A 770 -40.58 44.24 8.02
CA GLY A 770 -41.44 45.36 7.64
C GLY A 770 -40.76 46.73 7.61
N CYS A 771 -39.43 46.78 7.72
CA CYS A 771 -38.62 48.01 7.65
C CYS A 771 -37.73 48.05 6.40
N ALA A 772 -38.24 48.61 5.31
CA ALA A 772 -37.39 48.97 4.16
C ALA A 772 -36.49 50.17 4.52
N LEU A 773 -35.21 49.91 4.76
CA LEU A 773 -34.18 50.91 5.06
C LEU A 773 -33.21 50.98 3.88
N GLU A 774 -32.92 52.19 3.38
CA GLU A 774 -31.95 52.39 2.30
C GLU A 774 -30.69 53.06 2.84
N LEU A 775 -29.53 52.49 2.49
CA LEU A 775 -28.23 53.02 2.87
C LEU A 775 -27.61 53.80 1.70
N PRO A 776 -26.89 54.91 1.97
CA PRO A 776 -26.13 55.62 0.94
C PRO A 776 -25.09 54.71 0.26
N ALA A 777 -24.78 54.98 -1.01
CA ALA A 777 -23.80 54.20 -1.76
C ALA A 777 -22.38 54.24 -1.17
N SER A 778 -22.05 55.27 -0.37
CA SER A 778 -20.80 55.34 0.39
C SER A 778 -20.73 54.31 1.52
N ARG A 779 -21.89 53.90 2.07
CA ARG A 779 -22.03 52.94 3.18
C ARG A 779 -22.21 51.49 2.73
N LYS A 780 -22.39 51.28 1.42
CA LYS A 780 -22.46 49.94 0.78
C LYS A 780 -21.11 49.50 0.19
N ARG A 781 -20.06 50.30 0.33
CA ARG A 781 -18.72 50.06 -0.23
C ARG A 781 -17.67 50.06 0.89
N THR A 782 -16.55 49.42 0.63
CA THR A 782 -15.39 49.40 1.55
C THR A 782 -14.20 50.10 0.92
N ALA A 783 -13.42 50.78 1.76
CA ALA A 783 -12.09 51.29 1.42
C ALA A 783 -10.97 50.51 2.15
N VAL A 784 -11.35 49.47 2.91
CA VAL A 784 -10.44 48.61 3.65
C VAL A 784 -9.95 47.49 2.71
N PRO A 785 -8.64 47.39 2.42
CA PRO A 785 -8.12 46.41 1.47
C PRO A 785 -8.51 44.98 1.83
N GLY A 786 -8.95 44.20 0.84
CA GLY A 786 -9.30 42.78 1.00
C GLY A 786 -10.73 42.54 1.48
N GLN A 787 -11.52 43.60 1.71
CA GLN A 787 -12.91 43.48 2.15
C GLN A 787 -13.92 43.47 0.99
N GLU A 788 -13.48 43.74 -0.24
CA GLU A 788 -14.33 43.78 -1.43
C GLU A 788 -14.99 42.42 -1.69
N ILE A 789 -14.27 41.32 -1.44
CA ILE A 789 -14.79 39.97 -1.59
C ILE A 789 -15.96 39.69 -0.64
N TRP A 790 -15.90 40.21 0.59
CA TRP A 790 -16.94 40.00 1.59
C TRP A 790 -18.19 40.84 1.32
N VAL A 791 -18.03 42.05 0.76
CA VAL A 791 -19.15 42.83 0.21
C VAL A 791 -19.83 42.06 -0.93
N SER A 792 -19.05 41.43 -1.81
CA SER A 792 -19.58 40.57 -2.88
C SER A 792 -20.31 39.33 -2.34
N VAL A 793 -19.76 38.66 -1.32
CA VAL A 793 -20.42 37.50 -0.68
C VAL A 793 -21.79 37.89 -0.12
N VAL A 794 -21.88 39.00 0.61
CA VAL A 794 -23.16 39.46 1.18
C VAL A 794 -24.16 39.86 0.08
N ARG A 795 -23.68 40.52 -0.98
CA ARG A 795 -24.53 40.83 -2.14
C ARG A 795 -25.11 39.55 -2.76
N LEU A 796 -24.27 38.54 -2.99
CA LEU A 796 -24.69 37.26 -3.58
C LEU A 796 -25.65 36.49 -2.66
N LEU A 797 -25.48 36.57 -1.33
CA LEU A 797 -26.46 36.01 -0.39
C LEU A 797 -27.85 36.66 -0.51
N GLY A 798 -27.95 37.88 -1.02
CA GLY A 798 -29.20 38.59 -1.27
C GLY A 798 -29.77 38.51 -2.69
N GLU A 799 -29.07 37.89 -3.66
CA GLU A 799 -29.48 37.84 -5.08
C GLU A 799 -30.16 36.51 -5.49
N ASP A 800 -30.82 36.48 -6.65
CA ASP A 800 -31.49 35.29 -7.17
C ASP A 800 -30.54 34.31 -7.89
N ALA A 801 -31.09 33.19 -8.38
CA ALA A 801 -30.34 32.10 -9.04
C ALA A 801 -29.50 32.53 -10.26
N ALA A 802 -29.79 33.67 -10.88
CA ALA A 802 -29.05 34.22 -12.01
C ALA A 802 -27.57 34.53 -11.70
N ALA A 803 -27.21 34.70 -10.42
CA ALA A 803 -25.85 34.97 -9.97
C ALA A 803 -25.01 33.69 -9.70
N SER A 804 -25.52 32.49 -10.00
CA SER A 804 -24.88 31.22 -9.64
C SER A 804 -23.44 31.05 -10.17
N ALA A 805 -23.15 31.51 -11.39
CA ALA A 805 -21.80 31.43 -11.96
C ALA A 805 -20.80 32.29 -11.19
N GLU A 806 -21.20 33.50 -10.80
CA GLU A 806 -20.38 34.40 -9.99
C GLU A 806 -20.19 33.87 -8.57
N ALA A 807 -21.26 33.35 -7.94
CA ALA A 807 -21.19 32.73 -6.63
C ALA A 807 -20.23 31.54 -6.60
N ARG A 808 -20.27 30.66 -7.61
CA ARG A 808 -19.32 29.54 -7.73
C ARG A 808 -17.88 30.01 -7.93
N ALA A 809 -17.65 31.11 -8.63
CA ALA A 809 -16.30 31.68 -8.77
C ALA A 809 -15.78 32.21 -7.42
N VAL A 810 -16.62 32.91 -6.65
CA VAL A 810 -16.27 33.39 -5.31
C VAL A 810 -16.02 32.23 -4.34
N LEU A 811 -16.87 31.19 -4.35
CA LEU A 811 -16.68 29.99 -3.52
C LEU A 811 -15.33 29.32 -3.79
N ARG A 812 -14.95 29.16 -5.06
CA ARG A 812 -13.64 28.61 -5.43
C ARG A 812 -12.52 29.52 -4.98
N GLN A 813 -12.60 30.82 -5.26
CA GLN A 813 -11.57 31.78 -4.86
C GLN A 813 -11.30 31.74 -3.35
N LEU A 814 -12.37 31.63 -2.55
CA LEU A 814 -12.26 31.54 -1.09
C LEU A 814 -11.73 30.19 -0.61
N ALA A 815 -12.02 29.08 -1.29
CA ALA A 815 -11.60 27.73 -0.88
C ALA A 815 -10.14 27.38 -1.25
N VAL A 816 -9.53 28.10 -2.19
CA VAL A 816 -8.15 27.87 -2.66
C VAL A 816 -7.15 27.78 -1.50
N ASN A 817 -6.23 26.81 -1.60
CA ASN A 817 -5.13 26.57 -0.65
C ASN A 817 -5.62 26.45 0.80
N ASP A 818 -6.65 25.62 1.01
CA ASP A 818 -7.30 25.45 2.31
C ASP A 818 -7.74 26.80 2.88
N PHE A 819 -8.55 27.57 2.16
CA PHE A 819 -9.04 28.88 2.63
C PHE A 819 -7.95 29.91 2.98
N ALA A 820 -6.87 29.96 2.21
CA ALA A 820 -5.76 30.89 2.46
C ALA A 820 -6.21 32.37 2.49
N LEU A 821 -7.20 32.75 1.67
CA LEU A 821 -7.74 34.11 1.66
C LEU A 821 -8.47 34.44 2.96
N VAL A 822 -9.28 33.51 3.47
CA VAL A 822 -10.02 33.71 4.74
C VAL A 822 -9.07 33.96 5.90
N ARG A 823 -7.95 33.23 5.96
CA ARG A 823 -6.92 33.43 6.98
C ARG A 823 -6.12 34.72 6.80
N ALA A 824 -5.87 35.14 5.56
CA ALA A 824 -5.06 36.32 5.28
C ALA A 824 -5.86 37.65 5.36
N ALA A 825 -7.16 37.60 5.03
CA ALA A 825 -8.05 38.75 4.99
C ALA A 825 -9.48 38.36 5.40
N PRO A 826 -9.70 37.96 6.67
CA PRO A 826 -11.04 37.63 7.17
C PRO A 826 -12.00 38.83 7.10
N PRO A 827 -13.33 38.61 7.18
CA PRO A 827 -14.30 39.69 7.24
C PRO A 827 -14.05 40.64 8.42
N LEU A 828 -14.03 41.95 8.14
CA LEU A 828 -14.09 43.02 9.12
C LEU A 828 -15.55 43.18 9.59
N LEU A 829 -15.80 42.92 10.86
CA LEU A 829 -17.14 42.91 11.43
C LEU A 829 -17.56 44.31 11.90
N TYR A 830 -16.69 44.97 12.66
CA TYR A 830 -16.87 46.32 13.21
C TYR A 830 -15.51 46.88 13.65
N HIS A 831 -15.49 48.12 14.10
CA HIS A 831 -14.37 48.75 14.79
C HIS A 831 -14.89 49.47 16.04
N ASN A 832 -14.02 49.81 16.98
CA ASN A 832 -14.41 50.72 18.05
C ASN A 832 -14.56 52.15 17.51
N ASP A 833 -15.05 53.08 18.33
CA ASP A 833 -15.16 54.48 17.93
C ASP A 833 -13.78 55.00 17.47
N LEU A 834 -13.69 55.50 16.23
CA LEU A 834 -12.42 55.94 15.64
C LEU A 834 -11.87 57.23 16.29
N THR A 835 -12.66 57.87 17.15
CA THR A 835 -12.24 59.01 17.97
C THR A 835 -11.73 58.60 19.36
N ALA A 836 -11.78 57.31 19.71
CA ALA A 836 -11.20 56.76 20.93
C ALA A 836 -9.67 56.84 20.95
N THR A 837 -9.06 56.72 22.14
CA THR A 837 -7.61 56.86 22.32
C THR A 837 -6.81 55.72 21.68
N VAL A 838 -7.41 54.53 21.54
CA VAL A 838 -6.78 53.36 20.90
C VAL A 838 -7.70 52.82 19.80
N PRO A 839 -7.33 52.88 18.51
CA PRO A 839 -8.14 52.29 17.45
C PRO A 839 -8.07 50.76 17.48
N ARG A 840 -9.21 50.10 17.30
CA ARG A 840 -9.36 48.64 17.21
C ARG A 840 -10.31 48.27 16.08
N TYR A 841 -9.88 47.32 15.25
CA TYR A 841 -10.65 46.75 14.14
C TYR A 841 -10.88 45.27 14.42
N TYR A 842 -12.11 44.79 14.34
CA TYR A 842 -12.50 43.44 14.77
C TYR A 842 -12.85 42.54 13.57
N TRP A 843 -12.24 41.37 13.53
CA TRP A 843 -12.24 40.43 12.41
C TRP A 843 -12.58 39.02 12.88
N SER A 844 -13.07 38.18 11.97
CA SER A 844 -13.31 36.77 12.29
C SER A 844 -13.17 35.85 11.08
N GLU A 845 -12.18 34.95 11.13
CA GLU A 845 -12.06 33.86 10.16
C GLU A 845 -13.31 32.97 10.16
N ASP A 846 -13.87 32.72 11.35
CA ASP A 846 -15.09 31.93 11.54
C ASP A 846 -16.30 32.55 10.82
N ALA A 847 -16.43 33.87 10.84
CA ALA A 847 -17.47 34.55 10.06
C ALA A 847 -17.25 34.33 8.56
N GLY A 848 -16.01 34.26 8.11
CA GLY A 848 -15.66 33.94 6.73
C GLY A 848 -16.07 32.51 6.33
N TYR A 849 -15.78 31.53 7.18
CA TYR A 849 -16.22 30.14 6.98
C TYR A 849 -17.75 30.01 6.99
N ALA A 850 -18.43 30.68 7.93
CA ALA A 850 -19.89 30.66 8.04
C ALA A 850 -20.57 31.28 6.80
N LEU A 851 -20.07 32.42 6.32
CA LEU A 851 -20.55 33.07 5.10
C LEU A 851 -20.30 32.22 3.86
N TRP A 852 -19.16 31.53 3.79
CA TRP A 852 -18.86 30.60 2.70
C TRP A 852 -19.85 29.43 2.69
N LEU A 853 -20.14 28.82 3.85
CA LEU A 853 -21.10 27.72 3.95
C LEU A 853 -22.51 28.15 3.50
N ARG A 854 -22.96 29.34 3.92
CA ARG A 854 -24.24 29.92 3.50
C ARG A 854 -24.31 30.14 1.99
N LEU A 855 -23.21 30.58 1.38
CA LEU A 855 -23.15 30.79 -0.06
C LEU A 855 -23.09 29.46 -0.83
N TYR A 856 -22.38 28.46 -0.30
CA TYR A 856 -22.31 27.11 -0.86
C TYR A 856 -23.69 26.45 -0.87
N GLU A 857 -24.40 26.44 0.27
CA GLU A 857 -25.73 25.84 0.38
C GLU A 857 -26.72 26.48 -0.61
N LYS A 858 -26.57 27.78 -0.86
CA LYS A 858 -27.43 28.51 -1.80
C LYS A 858 -27.16 28.20 -3.28
N TYR A 859 -25.92 27.93 -3.68
CA TYR A 859 -25.53 27.92 -5.11
C TYR A 859 -24.78 26.66 -5.60
N ALA A 860 -24.27 25.82 -4.71
CA ALA A 860 -23.46 24.65 -5.07
C ALA A 860 -24.25 23.32 -5.02
N ASP A 861 -25.24 23.18 -4.13
CA ASP A 861 -26.06 21.95 -4.01
C ASP A 861 -27.50 22.12 -4.56
N PRO A 862 -27.85 21.53 -5.72
CA PRO A 862 -29.21 21.54 -6.26
C PRO A 862 -30.19 20.60 -5.53
N GLY A 863 -29.71 19.74 -4.62
CA GLY A 863 -30.47 18.67 -3.96
C GLY A 863 -31.27 19.11 -2.74
N LEU A 864 -30.89 20.21 -2.07
CA LEU A 864 -31.54 20.68 -0.84
C LEU A 864 -32.56 21.80 -1.05
N SER A 865 -32.50 22.55 -2.15
CA SER A 865 -33.42 23.68 -2.41
C SER A 865 -34.87 23.26 -2.77
N ARG A 866 -35.19 21.96 -2.76
CA ARG A 866 -36.53 21.41 -3.11
C ARG A 866 -37.36 20.92 -1.93
N HIS A 867 -36.89 21.04 -0.69
CA HIS A 867 -37.67 20.70 0.50
C HIS A 867 -37.82 21.91 1.43
N GLY A 868 -38.69 22.83 1.01
CA GLY A 868 -39.04 24.02 1.78
C GLY A 868 -40.04 24.88 1.01
N GLY A 869 -41.19 24.29 0.68
CA GLY A 869 -42.39 24.99 0.23
C GLY A 869 -43.49 24.84 1.26
#